data_AF-A0A533WK59-F1
#
_entry.id   AF-A0A533WK59-F1
#
_cell.length_a   1.000
_cell.length_b   1.000
_cell.length_c   1.000
_cell.angle_alpha   90.00
_cell.angle_beta   90.00
_cell.angle_gamma   90.00
#
_symmetry.space_group_name_H-M   'P 1'
#
loop_
_entity.id
_entity.type
_entity.pdbx_description
1 polymer ?
#
loop_
_entity_poly.entity_id
_entity_poly.type
_entity_poly.pdbx_seq_one_letter_code
_entity_poly.pdbx_strand_id
1 'polypeptide(L)'
;MFPKSAASTTGCQFNSAKGRIQHVIYIQFDNTHFTRDNPNVPSDLEQLPNLLNFIQENGVLLTNHHTPLISHTATDILTSLTGVYGDQMGVPVSNSFRYFNPDGTSNLGVSFAYWTDPIFDPTTSSPTDTKYNMLTADGLNAPAPWVPYTRAGCNFGAVATANTVLENIATDIPTVFGPGSPQAAEVSSNPGQAFADFVGIAIHCGTGNALCSSANGGEPDALPNEPGGYSGYMALFGHKYVAPQVNPGGSLTDLNGNVVEDPMGRIGFPGFDGMTAAVSLSYVAAMQEHGVPVTYAYISDSHDKHPTGPAYGPGQAGYVAALAANNDALGKFFARLATDGINTGNTLFVFTSDEGDHFVGGSPSPPECDGVITPCTYSAIGEINTNLAGLLATQQGITTPFRVHSDSAPTFYITGNPSRTAPVTRAFERATGKLTVVNPITGVTDTPTQFLADPVEMNLLHMITADPARTPTFTMFANPNYFLFAGAPNCNSPCVTVNPSFAWNHGTVAPDITTTWLALVGPGIQHGSNEDSNEGSNDEGSNDEGIWSDHADIRPTILVLLGLKDDYIHAGRALVEVLKGWAIPSSVRKHGDIFLELAQVYKKINAPLGELGLNSLRISTHAIESNTAGDSTYTNLENQLLSLAAQRDALATKIIGLLEGAEFNGQPIGVHPAHSLISQAQELLDQVNELDD
;
A
#
# COMPACT_ATOMS: atom_id res chain seq x y z
N MET A 1 -48.04 12.34 -11.46
CA MET A 1 -47.01 13.31 -11.87
C MET A 1 -45.96 12.55 -12.65
N PHE A 2 -45.73 12.91 -13.91
CA PHE A 2 -44.66 12.32 -14.72
C PHE A 2 -43.30 12.72 -14.15
N PRO A 3 -42.28 11.83 -14.16
CA PRO A 3 -40.94 12.19 -13.73
C PRO A 3 -40.40 13.29 -14.65
N LYS A 4 -39.88 14.33 -14.03
CA LYS A 4 -39.18 15.43 -14.70
C LYS A 4 -37.91 14.83 -15.30
N SER A 5 -37.79 14.86 -16.63
CA SER A 5 -36.55 14.53 -17.34
C SER A 5 -35.40 15.33 -16.71
N ALA A 6 -34.40 14.62 -16.17
CA ALA A 6 -33.17 15.24 -15.69
C ALA A 6 -32.43 15.79 -16.90
N ALA A 7 -32.18 17.10 -16.91
CA ALA A 7 -31.24 17.69 -17.85
C ALA A 7 -29.86 17.06 -17.59
N SER A 8 -29.20 16.60 -18.66
CA SER A 8 -27.78 16.25 -18.65
C SER A 8 -26.97 17.46 -18.16
N THR A 9 -26.44 17.37 -16.95
CA THR A 9 -25.46 18.33 -16.41
C THR A 9 -24.07 17.81 -16.74
N THR A 10 -23.43 18.38 -17.76
CA THR A 10 -22.06 18.06 -18.20
C THR A 10 -21.01 18.66 -17.25
N GLY A 11 -20.89 18.13 -16.03
CA GLY A 11 -19.86 18.54 -15.06
C GLY A 11 -19.69 17.51 -13.94
N CYS A 12 -18.54 17.53 -13.26
CA CYS A 12 -18.24 16.68 -12.10
C CYS A 12 -19.31 16.83 -11.01
N GLN A 13 -19.90 15.72 -10.55
CA GLN A 13 -20.92 15.71 -9.49
C GLN A 13 -20.70 14.56 -8.52
N PHE A 14 -20.23 14.87 -7.31
CA PHE A 14 -20.36 13.95 -6.18
C PHE A 14 -21.78 14.00 -5.62
N ASN A 15 -22.28 12.85 -5.16
CA ASN A 15 -23.53 12.78 -4.40
C ASN A 15 -23.27 12.89 -2.89
N SER A 16 -22.24 13.67 -2.51
CA SER A 16 -21.82 13.82 -1.13
C SER A 16 -22.96 14.36 -0.26
N ALA A 17 -23.02 13.90 0.99
CA ALA A 17 -24.05 14.39 1.90
C ALA A 17 -23.96 15.92 2.04
N LYS A 18 -25.10 16.61 1.86
CA LYS A 18 -25.21 18.08 1.79
C LYS A 18 -24.45 18.76 0.63
N GLY A 19 -23.90 18.00 -0.32
CA GLY A 19 -23.26 18.51 -1.54
C GLY A 19 -22.05 19.41 -1.27
N ARG A 20 -21.33 19.18 -0.16
CA ARG A 20 -20.24 20.06 0.28
C ARG A 20 -18.90 19.68 -0.31
N ILE A 21 -18.65 18.40 -0.53
CA ILE A 21 -17.39 17.95 -1.12
C ILE A 21 -17.42 18.27 -2.60
N GLN A 22 -16.40 19.00 -3.05
CA GLN A 22 -16.14 19.40 -4.45
C GLN A 22 -14.78 18.90 -4.92
N HIS A 23 -13.85 18.70 -3.99
CA HIS A 23 -12.49 18.24 -4.25
C HIS A 23 -12.14 17.05 -3.35
N VAL A 24 -11.26 16.18 -3.85
CA VAL A 24 -10.64 15.09 -3.11
C VAL A 24 -9.12 15.19 -3.31
N ILE A 25 -8.38 15.27 -2.22
CA ILE A 25 -6.92 15.28 -2.22
C ILE A 25 -6.45 14.13 -1.34
N TYR A 26 -5.91 13.10 -1.98
CA TYR A 26 -5.35 11.93 -1.32
C TYR A 26 -3.82 12.00 -1.41
N ILE A 27 -3.14 11.94 -0.29
CA ILE A 27 -1.68 11.97 -0.21
C ILE A 27 -1.24 10.77 0.61
N GLN A 28 -0.49 9.87 -0.03
CA GLN A 28 0.14 8.74 0.64
C GLN A 28 1.64 8.98 0.66
N PHE A 29 2.22 8.91 1.85
CA PHE A 29 3.65 9.06 2.04
C PHE A 29 4.30 7.69 2.02
N ASP A 30 5.52 7.64 1.51
CA ASP A 30 6.44 6.53 1.72
C ASP A 30 6.98 6.62 3.16
N ASN A 31 6.74 5.58 3.96
CA ASN A 31 7.39 5.37 5.26
C ASN A 31 7.38 6.58 6.22
N THR A 32 6.34 7.43 6.22
CA THR A 32 6.28 8.57 7.14
C THR A 32 5.71 8.14 8.49
N HIS A 33 6.54 8.14 9.52
CA HIS A 33 6.19 7.58 10.82
C HIS A 33 5.40 8.54 11.72
N PHE A 34 4.37 8.00 12.38
CA PHE A 34 3.76 8.64 13.54
C PHE A 34 4.44 8.20 14.84
N THR A 35 4.83 6.93 14.94
CA THR A 35 5.59 6.39 16.06
C THR A 35 7.02 6.92 16.04
N ARG A 36 7.60 7.18 17.21
CA ARG A 36 9.00 7.63 17.32
C ARG A 36 9.97 6.46 17.24
N ASP A 37 10.85 6.45 16.23
CA ASP A 37 11.91 5.44 16.09
C ASP A 37 12.96 5.52 17.20
N ASN A 38 13.23 6.74 17.66
CA ASN A 38 14.03 7.03 18.84
C ASN A 38 13.15 7.82 19.81
N PRO A 39 12.93 7.35 21.06
CA PRO A 39 12.05 8.02 22.01
C PRO A 39 12.37 9.50 22.28
N ASN A 40 13.64 9.92 22.09
CA ASN A 40 14.09 11.29 22.30
C ASN A 40 13.92 12.19 21.05
N VAL A 41 13.72 11.62 19.88
CA VAL A 41 13.55 12.35 18.61
C VAL A 41 12.05 12.40 18.28
N PRO A 42 11.47 13.55 17.95
CA PRO A 42 10.09 13.61 17.49
C PRO A 42 9.87 12.74 16.23
N SER A 43 8.70 12.15 16.07
CA SER A 43 8.38 11.37 14.88
C SER A 43 8.30 12.26 13.64
N ASP A 44 8.19 11.65 12.47
CA ASP A 44 8.17 12.36 11.20
C ASP A 44 6.99 13.32 11.17
N LEU A 45 5.81 12.84 11.56
CA LEU A 45 4.61 13.65 11.60
C LEU A 45 4.70 14.80 12.61
N GLU A 46 5.35 14.61 13.76
CA GLU A 46 5.63 15.68 14.73
C GLU A 46 6.60 16.75 14.16
N GLN A 47 7.49 16.36 13.24
CA GLN A 47 8.39 17.25 12.51
C GLN A 47 7.76 17.86 11.25
N LEU A 48 6.50 17.52 10.93
CA LEU A 48 5.68 18.12 9.88
C LEU A 48 4.52 18.97 10.47
N PRO A 49 4.79 20.01 11.29
CA PRO A 49 3.76 20.74 12.01
C PRO A 49 2.72 21.43 11.12
N ASN A 50 3.03 21.79 9.87
CA ASN A 50 2.02 22.32 8.93
C ASN A 50 0.95 21.26 8.60
N LEU A 51 1.33 19.98 8.52
CA LEU A 51 0.40 18.88 8.27
C LEU A 51 -0.29 18.45 9.57
N LEU A 52 0.48 18.18 10.64
CA LEU A 52 -0.09 17.70 11.90
C LEU A 52 -1.10 18.68 12.49
N ASN A 53 -0.77 19.98 12.54
CA ASN A 53 -1.72 20.98 13.03
C ASN A 53 -2.94 21.10 12.10
N PHE A 54 -2.75 21.03 10.78
CA PHE A 54 -3.86 21.05 9.82
C PHE A 54 -4.83 19.89 10.08
N ILE A 55 -4.31 18.69 10.36
CA ILE A 55 -5.13 17.51 10.70
C ILE A 55 -5.85 17.73 12.03
N GLN A 56 -5.12 18.04 13.10
CA GLN A 56 -5.67 18.16 14.46
C GLN A 56 -6.73 19.27 14.57
N GLU A 57 -6.55 20.37 13.85
CA GLU A 57 -7.48 21.49 13.85
C GLU A 57 -8.74 21.24 13.01
N ASN A 58 -8.74 20.26 12.09
CA ASN A 58 -9.79 20.15 11.08
C ASN A 58 -10.39 18.75 10.88
N GLY A 59 -9.86 17.70 11.50
CA GLY A 59 -10.29 16.33 11.24
C GLY A 59 -9.97 15.30 12.32
N VAL A 60 -9.68 14.08 11.88
CA VAL A 60 -9.36 12.91 12.71
C VAL A 60 -8.02 12.33 12.29
N LEU A 61 -7.21 11.92 13.26
CA LEU A 61 -5.96 11.17 13.09
C LEU A 61 -6.12 9.82 13.80
N LEU A 62 -6.18 8.74 13.01
CA LEU A 62 -6.13 7.35 13.48
C LEU A 62 -4.67 6.91 13.54
N THR A 63 -4.24 6.40 14.68
CA THR A 63 -2.86 5.95 14.93
C THR A 63 -2.76 4.43 15.12
N ASN A 64 -3.90 3.76 15.19
CA ASN A 64 -4.06 2.30 15.17
C ASN A 64 -4.53 1.83 13.77
N HIS A 65 -3.85 2.33 12.74
CA HIS A 65 -4.09 1.97 11.33
C HIS A 65 -3.06 0.93 10.88
N HIS A 66 -3.45 -0.03 10.05
CA HIS A 66 -2.57 -1.15 9.71
C HIS A 66 -2.43 -1.36 8.21
N THR A 67 -1.31 -1.97 7.83
CA THR A 67 -0.99 -2.37 6.46
C THR A 67 -1.63 -3.72 6.10
N PRO A 68 -1.72 -4.11 4.82
CA PRO A 68 -1.82 -5.53 4.46
C PRO A 68 -0.48 -6.24 4.74
N LEU A 69 -0.40 -7.53 4.38
CA LEU A 69 0.85 -8.29 4.38
C LEU A 69 1.13 -8.83 2.96
N ILE A 70 2.37 -8.79 2.47
CA ILE A 70 3.59 -8.26 3.12
C ILE A 70 3.60 -6.73 2.95
N SER A 71 3.96 -5.98 3.99
CA SER A 71 3.86 -4.52 3.99
C SER A 71 4.92 -3.87 3.09
N HIS A 72 4.50 -3.38 1.94
CA HIS A 72 5.36 -2.82 0.90
C HIS A 72 4.61 -1.84 0.03
N THR A 73 5.31 -0.79 -0.41
CA THR A 73 4.80 0.37 -1.15
C THR A 73 3.73 0.02 -2.18
N ALA A 74 4.01 -0.91 -3.08
CA ALA A 74 3.09 -1.33 -4.14
C ALA A 74 1.82 -1.96 -3.56
N THR A 75 1.96 -2.97 -2.71
CA THR A 75 0.81 -3.69 -2.15
C THR A 75 -0.03 -2.78 -1.24
N ASP A 76 0.62 -1.94 -0.45
CA ASP A 76 -0.02 -1.10 0.57
C ASP A 76 -0.77 0.07 -0.07
N ILE A 77 -0.16 0.74 -1.05
CA ILE A 77 -0.84 1.74 -1.88
C ILE A 77 -2.01 1.07 -2.61
N LEU A 78 -1.80 -0.04 -3.32
CA LEU A 78 -2.87 -0.66 -4.10
C LEU A 78 -4.03 -1.14 -3.23
N THR A 79 -3.79 -1.64 -2.02
CA THR A 79 -4.87 -1.96 -1.07
C THR A 79 -5.61 -0.71 -0.62
N SER A 80 -4.91 0.41 -0.40
CA SER A 80 -5.55 1.71 -0.09
C SER A 80 -6.43 2.22 -1.23
N LEU A 81 -6.00 2.02 -2.49
CA LEU A 81 -6.70 2.49 -3.69
C LEU A 81 -7.89 1.61 -4.08
N THR A 82 -7.79 0.30 -3.87
CA THR A 82 -8.79 -0.69 -4.30
C THR A 82 -9.72 -1.12 -3.17
N GLY A 83 -9.31 -0.94 -1.92
CA GLY A 83 -10.04 -1.48 -0.77
C GLY A 83 -10.07 -3.00 -0.70
N VAL A 84 -9.22 -3.70 -1.46
CA VAL A 84 -9.07 -5.17 -1.40
C VAL A 84 -7.60 -5.57 -1.16
N TYR A 85 -7.39 -6.79 -0.68
CA TYR A 85 -6.05 -7.33 -0.47
C TYR A 85 -5.47 -7.94 -1.75
N GLY A 86 -4.18 -8.29 -1.69
CA GLY A 86 -3.38 -8.70 -2.83
C GLY A 86 -3.88 -9.94 -3.59
N ASP A 87 -4.60 -10.84 -2.93
CA ASP A 87 -5.28 -11.98 -3.55
C ASP A 87 -6.37 -11.59 -4.57
N GLN A 88 -7.06 -10.47 -4.31
CA GLN A 88 -8.17 -9.97 -5.13
C GLN A 88 -7.74 -8.96 -6.18
N MET A 89 -6.57 -8.34 -6.05
CA MET A 89 -6.03 -7.37 -7.01
C MET A 89 -4.81 -7.86 -7.80
N GLY A 90 -4.20 -8.98 -7.42
CA GLY A 90 -3.16 -9.66 -8.21
C GLY A 90 -1.71 -9.32 -7.84
N VAL A 91 -1.52 -8.45 -6.84
CA VAL A 91 -0.22 -8.05 -6.27
C VAL A 91 -0.18 -8.53 -4.81
N PRO A 92 0.22 -9.79 -4.56
CA PRO A 92 -0.09 -10.49 -3.31
C PRO A 92 0.91 -10.28 -2.17
N VAL A 93 2.12 -9.79 -2.48
CA VAL A 93 3.22 -9.84 -1.52
C VAL A 93 3.99 -8.53 -1.41
N SER A 94 4.67 -8.02 -2.44
CA SER A 94 5.61 -6.90 -2.25
C SER A 94 5.75 -6.05 -3.53
N ASN A 95 6.65 -5.07 -3.52
CA ASN A 95 7.12 -4.28 -4.66
C ASN A 95 7.59 -5.14 -5.85
N SER A 96 8.00 -6.38 -5.56
CA SER A 96 8.18 -7.42 -6.57
C SER A 96 7.86 -8.80 -5.99
N PHE A 97 7.74 -9.78 -6.88
CA PHE A 97 7.52 -11.18 -6.54
C PHE A 97 8.25 -12.07 -7.56
N ARG A 98 8.11 -13.39 -7.44
CA ARG A 98 8.53 -14.31 -8.50
C ARG A 98 7.36 -15.13 -9.00
N TYR A 99 7.49 -15.66 -10.21
CA TYR A 99 6.56 -16.63 -10.75
C TYR A 99 7.30 -17.84 -11.29
N PHE A 100 6.71 -19.02 -11.15
CA PHE A 100 7.27 -20.28 -11.65
C PHE A 100 7.10 -20.40 -13.16
N ASN A 101 8.21 -20.75 -13.83
CA ASN A 101 8.21 -21.16 -15.23
C ASN A 101 7.78 -22.64 -15.36
N PRO A 102 7.29 -23.07 -16.53
CA PRO A 102 6.93 -24.48 -16.78
C PRO A 102 8.06 -25.50 -16.55
N ASP A 103 9.32 -25.07 -16.61
CA ASP A 103 10.49 -25.93 -16.34
C ASP A 103 10.84 -26.06 -14.84
N GLY A 104 10.07 -25.42 -13.97
CA GLY A 104 10.24 -25.41 -12.53
C GLY A 104 11.24 -24.37 -12.00
N THR A 105 11.89 -23.59 -12.86
CA THR A 105 12.63 -22.38 -12.43
C THR A 105 11.64 -21.25 -12.09
N SER A 106 12.13 -20.10 -11.62
CA SER A 106 11.29 -18.92 -11.42
C SER A 106 11.93 -17.66 -11.97
N ASN A 107 11.09 -16.72 -12.40
CA ASN A 107 11.44 -15.42 -12.94
C ASN A 107 10.98 -14.29 -12.01
N LEU A 108 11.48 -13.07 -12.24
CA LEU A 108 11.07 -11.89 -11.48
C LEU A 108 9.76 -11.33 -12.05
N GLY A 109 8.83 -10.91 -11.19
CA GLY A 109 7.72 -10.03 -11.56
C GLY A 109 7.81 -8.77 -10.71
N VAL A 110 7.64 -7.60 -11.31
CA VAL A 110 7.63 -6.31 -10.62
C VAL A 110 6.20 -5.80 -10.56
N SER A 111 5.80 -5.34 -9.38
CA SER A 111 4.43 -4.91 -9.11
C SER A 111 4.10 -3.53 -9.71
N PHE A 112 5.13 -2.70 -9.92
CA PHE A 112 5.02 -1.38 -10.56
C PHE A 112 4.96 -1.51 -12.10
N ALA A 113 3.74 -1.46 -12.62
CA ALA A 113 3.40 -1.48 -14.04
C ALA A 113 2.02 -0.85 -14.23
N TYR A 114 1.73 -0.26 -15.38
CA TYR A 114 0.44 0.39 -15.59
C TYR A 114 -0.75 -0.55 -15.36
N TRP A 115 -1.91 -0.02 -14.94
CA TRP A 115 -3.07 -0.80 -14.47
C TRP A 115 -3.49 -1.96 -15.38
N THR A 116 -3.36 -1.79 -16.70
CA THR A 116 -3.75 -2.77 -17.72
C THR A 116 -2.58 -3.50 -18.36
N ASP A 117 -1.38 -3.32 -17.83
CA ASP A 117 -0.19 -4.02 -18.30
C ASP A 117 -0.27 -5.52 -17.99
N PRO A 118 0.35 -6.35 -18.85
CA PRO A 118 0.75 -7.69 -18.44
C PRO A 118 1.78 -7.59 -17.30
N ILE A 119 2.13 -8.73 -16.70
CA ILE A 119 3.24 -8.77 -15.74
C ILE A 119 4.51 -8.12 -16.31
N PHE A 120 5.16 -7.27 -15.52
CA PHE A 120 6.44 -6.66 -15.88
C PHE A 120 7.59 -7.50 -15.31
N ASP A 121 8.38 -8.14 -16.18
CA ASP A 121 9.64 -8.80 -15.81
C ASP A 121 10.81 -8.06 -16.50
N PRO A 122 11.60 -7.26 -15.77
CA PRO A 122 12.72 -6.53 -16.39
C PRO A 122 13.88 -7.45 -16.79
N THR A 123 13.86 -8.73 -16.43
CA THR A 123 14.91 -9.70 -16.73
C THR A 123 14.65 -10.50 -18.01
N THR A 124 13.45 -10.40 -18.60
CA THR A 124 13.11 -11.07 -19.86
C THR A 124 12.14 -10.24 -20.71
N SER A 125 12.34 -10.25 -22.02
CA SER A 125 11.38 -9.66 -22.96
C SER A 125 10.22 -10.60 -23.32
N SER A 126 10.17 -11.80 -22.74
CA SER A 126 9.12 -12.80 -23.01
C SER A 126 8.80 -13.58 -21.73
N PRO A 127 8.06 -12.95 -20.79
CA PRO A 127 7.58 -13.62 -19.58
C PRO A 127 6.75 -14.86 -19.90
N THR A 128 6.79 -15.88 -19.03
CA THR A 128 5.95 -17.08 -19.19
C THR A 128 4.57 -16.90 -18.56
N ASP A 129 4.45 -16.06 -17.54
CA ASP A 129 3.18 -15.48 -17.12
C ASP A 129 2.81 -14.36 -18.12
N THR A 130 1.65 -14.47 -18.75
CA THR A 130 1.14 -13.48 -19.71
C THR A 130 -0.17 -12.84 -19.24
N LYS A 131 -0.52 -13.01 -17.96
CA LYS A 131 -1.70 -12.41 -17.34
C LYS A 131 -1.41 -10.95 -16.98
N TYR A 132 -2.48 -10.22 -16.66
CA TYR A 132 -2.37 -8.86 -16.16
C TYR A 132 -1.54 -8.79 -14.89
N ASN A 133 -0.82 -7.69 -14.69
CA ASN A 133 -0.20 -7.39 -13.41
C ASN A 133 -1.29 -7.27 -12.34
N MET A 134 -2.28 -6.39 -12.59
CA MET A 134 -3.51 -6.27 -11.81
C MET A 134 -4.51 -7.37 -12.21
N LEU A 135 -4.57 -8.44 -11.42
CA LEU A 135 -5.27 -9.69 -11.71
C LEU A 135 -6.30 -10.02 -10.64
N THR A 136 -7.58 -10.04 -11.00
CA THR A 136 -8.66 -10.41 -10.08
C THR A 136 -8.66 -11.90 -9.74
N ALA A 137 -9.36 -12.28 -8.67
CA ALA A 137 -9.68 -13.67 -8.34
C ALA A 137 -10.30 -14.44 -9.53
N ASP A 138 -11.10 -13.77 -10.37
CA ASP A 138 -11.72 -14.35 -11.59
C ASP A 138 -10.77 -14.43 -12.81
N GLY A 139 -9.50 -14.01 -12.67
CA GLY A 139 -8.52 -14.04 -13.75
C GLY A 139 -8.67 -12.94 -14.80
N LEU A 140 -9.32 -11.82 -14.46
CA LEU A 140 -9.54 -10.65 -15.32
C LEU A 140 -8.65 -9.48 -14.89
N ASN A 141 -8.54 -8.44 -15.73
CA ASN A 141 -7.95 -7.18 -15.30
C ASN A 141 -8.80 -6.54 -14.18
N ALA A 142 -8.15 -6.08 -13.11
CA ALA A 142 -8.84 -5.48 -11.97
C ALA A 142 -9.59 -4.19 -12.34
N PRO A 143 -10.80 -3.94 -11.79
CA PRO A 143 -11.47 -2.66 -11.96
C PRO A 143 -10.62 -1.50 -11.46
N ALA A 144 -10.60 -0.38 -12.17
CA ALA A 144 -9.67 0.70 -11.87
C ALA A 144 -10.21 1.72 -10.85
N PRO A 145 -9.37 2.23 -9.92
CA PRO A 145 -9.83 3.04 -8.80
C PRO A 145 -10.35 4.42 -9.21
N TRP A 146 -10.03 4.90 -10.42
CA TRP A 146 -10.53 6.18 -10.91
C TRP A 146 -11.94 6.12 -11.50
N VAL A 147 -12.47 4.92 -11.77
CA VAL A 147 -13.70 4.72 -12.53
C VAL A 147 -14.94 5.32 -11.86
N PRO A 148 -15.17 5.19 -10.54
CA PRO A 148 -16.31 5.86 -9.90
C PRO A 148 -16.29 7.38 -10.07
N TYR A 149 -15.10 7.99 -10.10
CA TYR A 149 -14.94 9.43 -10.27
C TYR A 149 -15.21 9.85 -11.72
N THR A 150 -14.61 9.18 -12.70
CA THR A 150 -14.76 9.54 -14.11
C THR A 150 -16.18 9.30 -14.61
N ARG A 151 -16.86 8.25 -14.12
CA ARG A 151 -18.30 8.02 -14.36
C ARG A 151 -19.19 9.09 -13.76
N ALA A 152 -18.78 9.68 -12.63
CA ALA A 152 -19.42 10.86 -12.05
C ALA A 152 -19.07 12.17 -12.78
N GLY A 153 -18.32 12.10 -13.89
CA GLY A 153 -17.89 13.25 -14.69
C GLY A 153 -16.70 14.01 -14.10
N CYS A 154 -16.04 13.46 -13.08
CA CYS A 154 -14.90 14.07 -12.40
C CYS A 154 -13.59 13.55 -13.00
N ASN A 155 -12.72 14.45 -13.43
CA ASN A 155 -11.36 14.06 -13.81
C ASN A 155 -10.59 13.64 -12.56
N PHE A 156 -9.75 12.61 -12.73
CA PHE A 156 -8.88 12.04 -11.71
C PHE A 156 -7.42 12.24 -12.12
N GLY A 157 -6.62 12.89 -11.27
CA GLY A 157 -5.20 13.08 -11.46
C GLY A 157 -4.40 12.18 -10.53
N ALA A 158 -3.34 11.58 -11.05
CA ALA A 158 -2.41 10.75 -10.30
C ALA A 158 -0.98 11.29 -10.43
N VAL A 159 -0.28 11.34 -9.30
CA VAL A 159 1.07 11.87 -9.18
C VAL A 159 1.92 10.83 -8.44
N ALA A 160 2.71 10.09 -9.20
CA ALA A 160 3.54 8.98 -8.74
C ALA A 160 2.78 7.87 -7.98
N THR A 161 1.46 7.78 -8.20
CA THR A 161 0.59 6.85 -7.48
C THR A 161 0.58 5.48 -8.19
N ALA A 162 0.96 4.42 -7.46
CA ALA A 162 1.20 3.07 -7.99
C ALA A 162 0.12 2.61 -8.98
N ASN A 163 0.56 2.10 -10.14
CA ASN A 163 -0.20 1.53 -11.24
C ASN A 163 -1.28 2.44 -11.90
N THR A 164 -1.57 3.62 -11.34
CA THR A 164 -2.47 4.62 -11.93
C THR A 164 -1.75 5.60 -12.86
N VAL A 165 -0.43 5.50 -12.92
CA VAL A 165 0.45 6.22 -13.84
C VAL A 165 1.25 5.20 -14.64
N LEU A 166 1.93 5.61 -15.72
CA LEU A 166 2.97 4.75 -16.30
C LEU A 166 4.16 4.75 -15.33
N GLU A 167 4.72 3.59 -15.04
CA GLU A 167 5.77 3.35 -14.05
C GLU A 167 7.08 2.87 -14.70
N ASN A 168 7.01 2.35 -15.92
CA ASN A 168 8.14 1.93 -16.72
C ASN A 168 7.96 2.28 -18.20
N ILE A 169 9.04 2.21 -18.96
CA ILE A 169 9.01 2.47 -20.42
C ILE A 169 9.02 1.20 -21.27
N ALA A 170 9.09 0.03 -20.64
CA ALA A 170 9.30 -1.25 -21.30
C ALA A 170 7.97 -1.89 -21.73
N THR A 171 6.99 -1.95 -20.83
CA THR A 171 5.66 -2.55 -21.07
C THR A 171 4.58 -1.47 -21.16
N ASP A 172 4.64 -0.42 -20.33
CA ASP A 172 3.53 0.54 -20.26
C ASP A 172 3.38 1.35 -21.55
N ILE A 173 4.50 1.79 -22.15
CA ILE A 173 4.50 2.55 -23.41
C ILE A 173 3.86 1.74 -24.55
N PRO A 174 4.28 0.49 -24.83
CA PRO A 174 3.61 -0.32 -25.83
C PRO A 174 2.17 -0.71 -25.46
N THR A 175 1.80 -0.82 -24.17
CA THR A 175 0.40 -1.07 -23.77
C THR A 175 -0.50 0.12 -24.08
N VAL A 176 -0.10 1.34 -23.68
CA VAL A 176 -0.94 2.53 -23.77
C VAL A 176 -0.91 3.17 -25.16
N PHE A 177 0.29 3.36 -25.72
CA PHE A 177 0.46 4.06 -27.00
C PHE A 177 0.59 3.10 -28.19
N GLY A 178 0.88 1.83 -27.93
CA GLY A 178 1.22 0.84 -28.95
C GLY A 178 2.72 0.79 -29.29
N PRO A 179 3.27 -0.38 -29.65
CA PRO A 179 4.71 -0.57 -29.88
C PRO A 179 5.28 0.17 -31.10
N GLY A 180 4.43 0.66 -32.00
CA GLY A 180 4.82 1.44 -33.19
C GLY A 180 4.62 2.95 -33.05
N SER A 181 4.34 3.43 -31.84
CA SER A 181 4.01 4.83 -31.58
C SER A 181 5.23 5.76 -31.60
N PRO A 182 5.03 7.09 -31.77
CA PRO A 182 6.09 8.07 -31.56
C PRO A 182 6.75 7.97 -30.17
N GLN A 183 5.98 7.63 -29.14
CA GLN A 183 6.43 7.44 -27.76
C GLN A 183 7.38 6.24 -27.68
N ALA A 184 7.04 5.11 -28.31
CA ALA A 184 7.94 3.96 -28.41
C ALA A 184 9.23 4.26 -29.19
N ALA A 185 9.16 5.12 -30.21
CA ALA A 185 10.34 5.60 -30.94
C ALA A 185 11.23 6.50 -30.07
N GLU A 186 10.64 7.30 -29.18
CA GLU A 186 11.39 8.09 -28.20
C GLU A 186 12.08 7.19 -27.18
N VAL A 187 11.40 6.18 -26.65
CA VAL A 187 12.02 5.16 -25.78
C VAL A 187 13.24 4.54 -26.44
N SER A 188 13.15 4.22 -27.73
CA SER A 188 14.26 3.61 -28.48
C SER A 188 15.44 4.57 -28.73
N SER A 189 15.18 5.87 -28.83
CA SER A 189 16.20 6.86 -29.23
C SER A 189 16.79 7.64 -28.06
N ASN A 190 16.00 7.89 -27.02
CA ASN A 190 16.38 8.61 -25.80
C ASN A 190 15.55 8.08 -24.60
N PRO A 191 15.84 6.86 -24.11
CA PRO A 191 15.05 6.23 -23.04
C PRO A 191 15.03 7.06 -21.76
N GLY A 192 16.08 7.84 -21.52
CA GLY A 192 16.17 8.74 -20.38
C GLY A 192 15.17 9.89 -20.43
N GLN A 193 15.04 10.56 -21.58
CA GLN A 193 14.01 11.58 -21.76
C GLN A 193 12.62 10.96 -21.78
N ALA A 194 12.45 9.81 -22.45
CA ALA A 194 11.18 9.11 -22.50
C ALA A 194 10.65 8.78 -21.09
N PHE A 195 11.53 8.41 -20.16
CA PHE A 195 11.16 8.20 -18.77
C PHE A 195 10.64 9.51 -18.13
N ALA A 196 11.39 10.62 -18.24
CA ALA A 196 10.96 11.91 -17.72
C ALA A 196 9.65 12.43 -18.39
N ASP A 197 9.43 12.10 -19.65
CA ASP A 197 8.28 12.56 -20.44
C ASP A 197 7.00 11.79 -20.12
N PHE A 198 7.07 10.47 -19.94
CA PHE A 198 5.90 9.59 -19.94
C PHE A 198 5.56 8.94 -18.59
N VAL A 199 6.53 8.79 -17.69
CA VAL A 199 6.35 8.08 -16.41
C VAL A 199 5.83 9.03 -15.33
N GLY A 200 5.11 8.48 -14.36
CA GLY A 200 4.91 9.07 -13.04
C GLY A 200 3.76 10.06 -12.92
N ILE A 201 3.12 10.51 -13.99
CA ILE A 201 2.02 11.48 -13.93
C ILE A 201 0.89 11.05 -14.86
N ALA A 202 -0.37 11.16 -14.45
CA ALA A 202 -1.51 10.90 -15.32
C ALA A 202 -2.74 11.75 -14.97
N ILE A 203 -3.62 11.97 -15.96
CA ILE A 203 -4.97 12.48 -15.75
C ILE A 203 -5.94 11.57 -16.51
N HIS A 204 -6.84 10.90 -15.80
CA HIS A 204 -7.96 10.12 -16.34
C HIS A 204 -9.21 10.99 -16.36
N CYS A 205 -9.76 11.25 -17.53
CA CYS A 205 -10.87 12.19 -17.67
C CYS A 205 -12.25 11.53 -17.67
N GLY A 206 -13.23 12.25 -17.14
CA GLY A 206 -14.64 11.94 -17.41
C GLY A 206 -14.95 12.00 -18.91
N THR A 207 -15.95 11.22 -19.35
CA THR A 207 -16.27 11.08 -20.78
C THR A 207 -16.50 12.43 -21.46
N GLY A 208 -15.81 12.65 -22.58
CA GLY A 208 -15.96 13.87 -23.39
C GLY A 208 -15.34 15.13 -22.81
N ASN A 209 -14.57 15.04 -21.72
CA ASN A 209 -13.85 16.19 -21.18
C ASN A 209 -12.75 16.65 -22.14
N ALA A 210 -12.71 17.96 -22.44
CA ALA A 210 -11.77 18.54 -23.39
C ALA A 210 -10.30 18.47 -22.92
N LEU A 211 -10.07 18.35 -21.61
CA LEU A 211 -8.73 18.28 -21.02
C LEU A 211 -7.92 17.12 -21.62
N CYS A 212 -8.50 15.90 -21.66
CA CYS A 212 -7.88 14.72 -22.25
C CYS A 212 -8.28 14.52 -23.72
N SER A 213 -8.56 15.59 -24.47
CA SER A 213 -8.82 15.46 -25.91
C SER A 213 -7.58 14.99 -26.67
N SER A 214 -7.77 14.35 -27.82
CA SER A 214 -6.64 13.95 -28.68
C SER A 214 -5.78 15.13 -29.14
N ALA A 215 -6.34 16.34 -29.20
CA ALA A 215 -5.60 17.56 -29.51
C ALA A 215 -4.56 17.91 -28.41
N ASN A 216 -4.79 17.45 -27.18
CA ASN A 216 -3.91 17.62 -26.03
C ASN A 216 -2.97 16.43 -25.82
N GLY A 217 -2.97 15.44 -26.72
CA GLY A 217 -2.24 14.19 -26.56
C GLY A 217 -2.98 13.14 -25.76
N GLY A 218 -4.31 13.28 -25.61
CA GLY A 218 -5.13 12.29 -24.93
C GLY A 218 -5.25 10.98 -25.71
N GLU A 219 -5.07 9.87 -25.00
CA GLU A 219 -5.22 8.50 -25.50
C GLU A 219 -6.45 7.82 -24.90
N PRO A 220 -7.02 6.78 -25.55
CA PRO A 220 -8.09 5.99 -24.96
C PRO A 220 -7.67 5.42 -23.60
N ASP A 221 -8.45 5.71 -22.56
CA ASP A 221 -8.27 5.16 -21.22
C ASP A 221 -8.87 3.76 -21.17
N ALA A 222 -8.12 2.77 -21.68
CA ALA A 222 -8.63 1.45 -21.96
C ALA A 222 -8.65 0.56 -20.70
N LEU A 223 -9.85 0.15 -20.28
CA LEU A 223 -10.08 -0.84 -19.22
C LEU A 223 -10.88 -2.03 -19.78
N PRO A 224 -10.22 -3.11 -20.25
CA PRO A 224 -10.85 -4.15 -21.06
C PRO A 224 -11.87 -5.00 -20.30
N ASN A 225 -11.74 -5.11 -18.97
CA ASN A 225 -12.62 -5.93 -18.13
C ASN A 225 -13.43 -5.12 -17.12
N GLU A 226 -13.50 -3.79 -17.26
CA GLU A 226 -14.25 -2.94 -16.35
C GLU A 226 -15.74 -3.33 -16.31
N PRO A 227 -16.30 -3.69 -15.14
CA PRO A 227 -17.70 -4.01 -15.00
C PRO A 227 -18.59 -2.88 -15.53
N GLY A 228 -19.61 -3.21 -16.35
CA GLY A 228 -20.47 -2.19 -16.98
C GLY A 228 -19.84 -1.44 -18.17
N GLY A 229 -18.57 -1.70 -18.49
CA GLY A 229 -17.85 -1.13 -19.62
C GLY A 229 -17.27 0.26 -19.35
N TYR A 230 -16.27 0.63 -20.16
CA TYR A 230 -15.50 1.86 -20.00
C TYR A 230 -15.03 2.47 -21.33
N SER A 231 -15.88 2.45 -22.36
CA SER A 231 -15.55 3.01 -23.67
C SER A 231 -15.78 4.52 -23.73
N GLY A 232 -14.91 5.24 -24.45
CA GLY A 232 -15.03 6.68 -24.71
C GLY A 232 -14.41 7.59 -23.63
N TYR A 233 -13.78 7.00 -22.62
CA TYR A 233 -12.94 7.71 -21.66
C TYR A 233 -11.54 7.90 -22.25
N MET A 234 -10.89 8.99 -21.87
CA MET A 234 -9.58 9.39 -22.39
C MET A 234 -8.69 9.80 -21.23
N ALA A 235 -7.38 9.62 -21.39
CA ALA A 235 -6.39 9.98 -20.38
C ALA A 235 -5.17 10.68 -21.00
N LEU A 236 -4.50 11.51 -20.20
CA LEU A 236 -3.18 12.08 -20.49
C LEU A 236 -2.14 11.34 -19.66
N PHE A 237 -1.03 10.94 -20.27
CA PHE A 237 0.04 10.18 -19.62
C PHE A 237 1.38 10.92 -19.68
N GLY A 238 2.00 11.08 -18.52
CA GLY A 238 3.31 11.68 -18.34
C GLY A 238 3.31 13.21 -18.33
N HIS A 239 4.41 13.76 -17.82
CA HIS A 239 4.67 15.20 -17.80
C HIS A 239 4.47 15.85 -19.16
N LYS A 240 4.90 15.17 -20.25
CA LYS A 240 4.85 15.68 -21.62
C LYS A 240 3.45 16.10 -22.05
N TYR A 241 2.42 15.35 -21.64
CA TYR A 241 1.04 15.63 -22.01
C TYR A 241 0.24 16.32 -20.90
N VAL A 242 0.61 16.12 -19.63
CA VAL A 242 -0.08 16.74 -18.50
C VAL A 242 0.36 18.19 -18.24
N ALA A 243 1.67 18.45 -18.15
CA ALA A 243 2.19 19.76 -17.74
C ALA A 243 1.70 20.93 -18.62
N PRO A 244 1.61 20.81 -19.97
CA PRO A 244 1.08 21.88 -20.81
C PRO A 244 -0.39 22.24 -20.53
N GLN A 245 -1.17 21.32 -19.96
CA GLN A 245 -2.59 21.53 -19.68
C GLN A 245 -2.85 22.17 -18.30
N VAL A 246 -1.95 21.92 -17.35
CA VAL A 246 -2.06 22.41 -15.96
C VAL A 246 -1.10 23.56 -15.65
N ASN A 247 -0.19 23.88 -16.58
CA ASN A 247 0.70 25.02 -16.51
C ASN A 247 1.04 25.56 -17.92
N PRO A 248 0.07 26.14 -18.65
CA PRO A 248 0.27 26.57 -20.05
C PRO A 248 1.28 27.72 -20.23
N GLY A 249 1.71 28.35 -19.13
CA GLY A 249 2.63 29.49 -19.12
C GLY A 249 4.11 29.15 -19.23
N GLY A 250 4.49 27.87 -19.16
CA GLY A 250 5.90 27.44 -19.24
C GLY A 250 6.14 26.06 -18.63
N SER A 251 7.39 25.76 -18.29
CA SER A 251 7.71 24.53 -17.56
C SER A 251 7.06 24.53 -16.17
N LEU A 252 6.50 23.40 -15.76
CA LEU A 252 5.97 23.26 -14.40
C LEU A 252 7.12 23.45 -13.40
N THR A 253 6.82 24.14 -12.30
CA THR A 253 7.76 24.35 -11.20
C THR A 253 7.28 23.65 -9.94
N ASP A 254 8.22 23.24 -9.08
CA ASP A 254 7.93 22.78 -7.72
C ASP A 254 7.38 23.94 -6.86
N LEU A 255 6.97 23.66 -5.63
CA LEU A 255 6.48 24.68 -4.70
C LEU A 255 7.55 25.71 -4.26
N ASN A 256 8.82 25.48 -4.61
CA ASN A 256 9.93 26.40 -4.37
C ASN A 256 10.25 27.28 -5.60
N GLY A 257 9.56 27.07 -6.72
CA GLY A 257 9.77 27.79 -7.98
C GLY A 257 10.90 27.25 -8.85
N ASN A 258 11.44 26.06 -8.55
CA ASN A 258 12.41 25.38 -9.41
C ASN A 258 11.69 24.61 -10.51
N VAL A 259 12.26 24.55 -11.72
CA VAL A 259 11.71 23.71 -12.79
C VAL A 259 11.75 22.25 -12.35
N VAL A 260 10.65 21.52 -12.58
CA VAL A 260 10.63 20.09 -12.32
C VAL A 260 11.43 19.37 -13.39
N GLU A 261 12.56 18.81 -12.98
CA GLU A 261 13.50 18.07 -13.82
C GLU A 261 14.16 16.97 -13.00
N ASP A 262 14.66 15.95 -13.69
CA ASP A 262 15.38 14.87 -13.04
C ASP A 262 16.84 15.24 -12.71
N PRO A 263 17.59 14.38 -11.99
CA PRO A 263 18.97 14.68 -11.59
C PRO A 263 19.94 14.92 -12.75
N MET A 264 19.59 14.54 -13.99
CA MET A 264 20.37 14.77 -15.20
C MET A 264 19.97 16.06 -15.94
N GLY A 265 19.04 16.84 -15.39
CA GLY A 265 18.54 18.08 -15.97
C GLY A 265 17.54 17.88 -17.11
N ARG A 266 16.90 16.70 -17.19
CA ARG A 266 15.82 16.45 -18.15
C ARG A 266 14.52 16.98 -17.55
N ILE A 267 13.94 18.01 -18.16
CA ILE A 267 12.64 18.56 -17.77
C ILE A 267 11.60 17.45 -17.88
N GLY A 268 10.84 17.21 -16.81
CA GLY A 268 9.90 16.12 -16.73
C GLY A 268 9.81 15.51 -15.34
N PHE A 269 9.17 14.34 -15.25
CA PHE A 269 9.11 13.53 -14.03
C PHE A 269 10.52 13.23 -13.50
N PRO A 270 10.84 13.55 -12.24
CA PRO A 270 12.21 13.45 -11.72
C PRO A 270 12.63 12.02 -11.36
N GLY A 271 11.72 11.04 -11.47
CA GLY A 271 11.85 9.72 -10.86
C GLY A 271 11.06 9.64 -9.56
N PHE A 272 10.65 8.43 -9.17
CA PHE A 272 9.87 8.19 -7.94
C PHE A 272 10.62 8.68 -6.69
N ASP A 273 11.92 8.40 -6.64
CA ASP A 273 12.85 8.86 -5.60
C ASP A 273 13.07 10.39 -5.58
N GLY A 274 12.60 11.10 -6.62
CA GLY A 274 12.63 12.56 -6.71
C GLY A 274 11.33 13.24 -6.27
N MET A 275 10.32 12.47 -5.83
CA MET A 275 8.97 12.95 -5.53
C MET A 275 8.86 13.51 -4.11
N THR A 276 9.67 14.52 -3.80
CA THR A 276 9.54 15.30 -2.56
C THR A 276 8.16 15.97 -2.47
N ALA A 277 7.74 16.40 -1.28
CA ALA A 277 6.47 17.11 -1.11
C ALA A 277 6.39 18.37 -1.98
N ALA A 278 7.50 19.07 -2.21
CA ALA A 278 7.54 20.26 -3.08
C ALA A 278 7.19 19.95 -4.53
N VAL A 279 7.57 18.75 -5.03
CA VAL A 279 7.29 18.31 -6.40
C VAL A 279 5.87 17.73 -6.48
N SER A 280 5.54 16.74 -5.66
CA SER A 280 4.25 16.06 -5.74
C SER A 280 3.08 17.02 -5.56
N LEU A 281 3.17 17.88 -4.53
CA LEU A 281 2.10 18.82 -4.21
C LEU A 281 1.99 19.97 -5.22
N SER A 282 3.03 20.26 -6.02
CA SER A 282 2.92 21.25 -7.10
C SER A 282 2.08 20.73 -8.27
N TYR A 283 2.20 19.44 -8.63
CA TYR A 283 1.31 18.80 -9.59
C TYR A 283 -0.11 18.72 -9.06
N VAL A 284 -0.30 18.31 -7.80
CA VAL A 284 -1.63 18.24 -7.17
C VAL A 284 -2.33 19.60 -7.24
N ALA A 285 -1.67 20.67 -6.79
CA ALA A 285 -2.25 22.00 -6.83
C ALA A 285 -2.57 22.43 -8.28
N ALA A 286 -1.62 22.25 -9.21
CA ALA A 286 -1.83 22.60 -10.61
C ALA A 286 -3.02 21.85 -11.24
N MET A 287 -3.17 20.55 -10.95
CA MET A 287 -4.30 19.74 -11.40
C MET A 287 -5.63 20.23 -10.82
N GLN A 288 -5.68 20.47 -9.50
CA GLN A 288 -6.87 20.97 -8.80
C GLN A 288 -7.34 22.33 -9.36
N GLU A 289 -6.40 23.23 -9.65
CA GLU A 289 -6.64 24.54 -10.26
C GLU A 289 -7.16 24.45 -11.70
N HIS A 290 -6.85 23.36 -12.41
CA HIS A 290 -7.13 23.18 -13.84
C HIS A 290 -8.17 22.09 -14.12
N GLY A 291 -9.17 21.97 -13.24
CA GLY A 291 -10.37 21.16 -13.51
C GLY A 291 -10.17 19.66 -13.29
N VAL A 292 -9.25 19.28 -12.42
CA VAL A 292 -9.05 17.90 -11.94
C VAL A 292 -9.38 17.84 -10.45
N PRO A 293 -10.67 17.67 -10.08
CA PRO A 293 -11.12 17.80 -8.69
C PRO A 293 -10.71 16.63 -7.79
N VAL A 294 -10.31 15.49 -8.35
CA VAL A 294 -9.79 14.34 -7.60
C VAL A 294 -8.32 14.17 -7.92
N THR A 295 -7.45 14.27 -6.93
CA THR A 295 -6.01 14.11 -7.11
C THR A 295 -5.42 13.21 -6.05
N TYR A 296 -4.63 12.25 -6.49
CA TYR A 296 -3.91 11.30 -5.66
C TYR A 296 -2.41 11.54 -5.87
N ALA A 297 -1.65 11.54 -4.78
CA ALA A 297 -0.22 11.76 -4.83
C ALA A 297 0.54 10.85 -3.88
N TYR A 298 1.69 10.41 -4.35
CA TYR A 298 2.73 9.79 -3.54
C TYR A 298 3.83 10.82 -3.21
N ILE A 299 4.42 10.72 -2.02
CA ILE A 299 5.57 11.51 -1.58
C ILE A 299 6.65 10.53 -1.10
N SER A 300 7.86 10.64 -1.65
CA SER A 300 9.00 9.79 -1.27
C SER A 300 9.39 10.00 0.19
N ASP A 301 10.12 9.04 0.75
CA ASP A 301 10.52 9.04 2.15
C ASP A 301 11.44 10.24 2.48
N SER A 302 11.74 10.42 3.76
CA SER A 302 12.72 11.40 4.23
C SER A 302 13.91 10.75 4.92
N HIS A 303 13.94 9.42 4.93
CA HIS A 303 14.85 8.57 5.67
C HIS A 303 16.18 8.43 4.92
N ASP A 304 16.18 8.65 3.61
CA ASP A 304 17.37 8.63 2.76
C ASP A 304 17.80 10.02 2.26
N LYS A 305 19.09 10.11 1.90
CA LYS A 305 19.56 11.22 1.08
C LYS A 305 19.21 11.00 -0.40
N HIS A 306 18.05 11.49 -0.81
CA HIS A 306 17.65 11.40 -2.21
C HIS A 306 18.57 12.17 -3.17
N PRO A 307 18.88 11.63 -4.37
CA PRO A 307 18.32 10.41 -4.94
C PRO A 307 19.26 9.18 -4.89
N THR A 308 20.26 9.16 -4.00
CA THR A 308 21.36 8.15 -4.09
C THR A 308 21.84 7.61 -2.73
N GLY A 309 21.15 7.98 -1.66
CA GLY A 309 21.60 7.74 -0.30
C GLY A 309 22.84 8.56 0.09
N PRO A 310 23.47 8.24 1.24
CA PRO A 310 23.15 7.10 2.11
C PRO A 310 21.87 7.33 2.93
N ALA A 311 21.41 6.26 3.59
CA ALA A 311 20.39 6.33 4.62
C ALA A 311 20.82 7.18 5.82
N TYR A 312 19.82 7.81 6.43
CA TYR A 312 19.95 8.54 7.68
C TYR A 312 19.46 7.71 8.87
N GLY A 313 19.99 7.99 10.05
CA GLY A 313 19.40 7.53 11.30
C GLY A 313 18.46 8.57 11.92
N PRO A 314 17.56 8.17 12.83
CA PRO A 314 16.62 9.08 13.49
C PRO A 314 17.32 10.32 14.08
N GLY A 315 16.81 11.50 13.76
CA GLY A 315 17.37 12.76 14.29
C GLY A 315 18.73 13.16 13.71
N GLN A 316 19.24 12.49 12.67
CA GLN A 316 20.38 12.99 11.93
C GLN A 316 20.01 14.29 11.20
N ALA A 317 20.96 15.22 11.10
CA ALA A 317 20.71 16.55 10.55
C ALA A 317 20.16 16.54 9.10
N GLY A 318 20.55 15.56 8.27
CA GLY A 318 20.05 15.41 6.90
C GLY A 318 18.57 15.01 6.87
N TYR A 319 18.19 14.06 7.71
CA TYR A 319 16.80 13.62 7.89
C TYR A 319 15.91 14.76 8.39
N VAL A 320 16.31 15.43 9.48
CA VAL A 320 15.56 16.57 10.04
C VAL A 320 15.42 17.71 9.01
N ALA A 321 16.45 17.93 8.16
CA ALA A 321 16.38 18.92 7.10
C ALA A 321 15.41 18.52 5.97
N ALA A 322 15.34 17.24 5.60
CA ALA A 322 14.37 16.73 4.62
C ALA A 322 12.93 16.91 5.11
N LEU A 323 12.64 16.52 6.36
CA LEU A 323 11.34 16.74 6.99
C LEU A 323 11.00 18.24 7.09
N ALA A 324 11.96 19.10 7.45
CA ALA A 324 11.73 20.55 7.47
C ALA A 324 11.40 21.11 6.07
N ALA A 325 12.02 20.60 5.00
CA ALA A 325 11.72 20.99 3.63
C ALA A 325 10.33 20.51 3.19
N ASN A 326 9.96 19.28 3.54
CA ASN A 326 8.61 18.73 3.28
C ASN A 326 7.55 19.53 4.06
N ASN A 327 7.82 19.88 5.31
CA ASN A 327 6.95 20.73 6.11
C ASN A 327 6.72 22.12 5.49
N ASP A 328 7.77 22.78 5.01
CA ASP A 328 7.66 24.08 4.32
C ASP A 328 6.84 23.97 3.03
N ALA A 329 7.05 22.90 2.25
CA ALA A 329 6.26 22.61 1.06
C ALA A 329 4.77 22.42 1.39
N LEU A 330 4.43 21.67 2.44
CA LEU A 330 3.05 21.51 2.91
C LEU A 330 2.40 22.85 3.30
N GLY A 331 3.14 23.73 3.99
CA GLY A 331 2.67 25.08 4.31
C GLY A 331 2.36 25.91 3.06
N LYS A 332 3.25 25.89 2.07
CA LYS A 332 3.06 26.55 0.77
C LYS A 332 1.88 25.95 -0.01
N PHE A 333 1.73 24.64 0.03
CA PHE A 333 0.64 23.92 -0.63
C PHE A 333 -0.73 24.36 -0.08
N PHE A 334 -0.92 24.33 1.24
CA PHE A 334 -2.18 24.77 1.84
C PHE A 334 -2.47 26.25 1.58
N ALA A 335 -1.43 27.10 1.61
CA ALA A 335 -1.59 28.52 1.25
C ALA A 335 -2.03 28.71 -0.20
N ARG A 336 -1.46 27.93 -1.14
CA ARG A 336 -1.82 27.95 -2.56
C ARG A 336 -3.26 27.48 -2.79
N LEU A 337 -3.66 26.35 -2.23
CA LEU A 337 -5.04 25.86 -2.32
C LEU A 337 -6.05 26.89 -1.79
N ALA A 338 -5.73 27.55 -0.66
CA ALA A 338 -6.58 28.57 -0.08
C ALA A 338 -6.79 29.78 -1.00
N THR A 339 -5.80 30.14 -1.84
CA THR A 339 -5.96 31.25 -2.81
C THR A 339 -7.02 30.97 -3.88
N ASP A 340 -7.26 29.69 -4.19
CA ASP A 340 -8.28 29.25 -5.15
C ASP A 340 -9.58 28.80 -4.46
N GLY A 341 -9.69 29.02 -3.15
CA GLY A 341 -10.88 28.65 -2.38
C GLY A 341 -11.04 27.15 -2.12
N ILE A 342 -9.97 26.37 -2.33
CA ILE A 342 -9.91 24.94 -1.99
C ILE A 342 -9.48 24.84 -0.52
N ASN A 343 -10.37 24.37 0.35
CA ASN A 343 -10.15 24.32 1.80
C ASN A 343 -10.96 23.19 2.46
N THR A 344 -10.84 23.06 3.79
CA THR A 344 -11.52 22.02 4.58
C THR A 344 -13.04 22.10 4.57
N GLY A 345 -13.62 23.21 4.09
CA GLY A 345 -15.05 23.39 3.92
C GLY A 345 -15.64 22.76 2.64
N ASN A 346 -14.80 22.48 1.63
CA ASN A 346 -15.22 21.91 0.34
C ASN A 346 -14.34 20.76 -0.18
N THR A 347 -13.31 20.37 0.56
CA THR A 347 -12.35 19.35 0.14
C THR A 347 -12.30 18.21 1.15
N LEU A 348 -12.34 16.97 0.67
CA LEU A 348 -11.96 15.81 1.45
C LEU A 348 -10.45 15.60 1.28
N PHE A 349 -9.69 15.79 2.35
CA PHE A 349 -8.29 15.42 2.40
C PHE A 349 -8.15 14.06 3.09
N VAL A 350 -7.30 13.22 2.53
CA VAL A 350 -6.92 11.92 3.07
C VAL A 350 -5.39 11.89 3.08
N PHE A 351 -4.81 11.63 4.25
CA PHE A 351 -3.36 11.48 4.41
C PHE A 351 -3.09 10.15 5.10
N THR A 352 -2.10 9.40 4.64
CA THR A 352 -1.69 8.14 5.25
C THR A 352 -0.25 7.83 4.87
N SER A 353 0.37 6.87 5.55
CA SER A 353 1.59 6.21 5.05
C SER A 353 1.20 4.95 4.28
N ASP A 354 2.02 4.50 3.33
CA ASP A 354 1.92 3.15 2.76
C ASP A 354 2.33 2.11 3.81
N GLU A 355 3.47 2.28 4.44
CA GLU A 355 3.97 1.44 5.53
C GLU A 355 4.72 2.29 6.55
N GLY A 356 5.19 1.63 7.61
CA GLY A 356 6.30 2.11 8.42
C GLY A 356 7.53 1.25 8.18
N ASP A 357 8.59 1.57 8.90
CA ASP A 357 9.92 1.11 8.59
C ASP A 357 10.74 0.84 9.86
N HIS A 358 11.65 -0.14 9.81
CA HIS A 358 12.50 -0.48 10.94
C HIS A 358 13.93 0.03 10.75
N PHE A 359 14.35 0.95 11.62
CA PHE A 359 15.73 1.44 11.60
C PHE A 359 16.75 0.39 12.05
N VAL A 360 17.72 0.10 11.18
CA VAL A 360 18.85 -0.79 11.44
C VAL A 360 20.12 0.04 11.69
N GLY A 361 20.48 0.18 12.97
CA GLY A 361 21.67 0.92 13.36
C GLY A 361 22.12 0.70 14.80
N GLY A 362 23.24 1.32 15.15
CA GLY A 362 23.75 1.36 16.52
C GLY A 362 23.02 2.38 17.39
N SER A 363 23.46 2.53 18.64
CA SER A 363 22.93 3.58 19.53
C SER A 363 23.28 4.99 19.03
N PRO A 364 22.40 5.98 19.25
CA PRO A 364 22.67 7.37 18.92
C PRO A 364 23.78 7.97 19.79
N SER A 365 24.45 8.99 19.24
CA SER A 365 25.49 9.78 19.91
C SER A 365 25.29 11.29 19.64
N PRO A 366 25.23 12.13 20.69
CA PRO A 366 25.17 11.74 22.10
C PRO A 366 23.85 11.00 22.43
N PRO A 367 23.80 10.15 23.48
CA PRO A 367 22.59 9.37 23.80
C PRO A 367 21.34 10.21 24.06
N GLU A 368 21.51 11.44 24.55
CA GLU A 368 20.46 12.41 24.81
C GLU A 368 20.10 13.30 23.62
N CYS A 369 20.60 13.00 22.42
CA CYS A 369 20.25 13.76 21.23
C CYS A 369 18.72 13.72 20.99
N ASP A 370 18.18 14.84 20.52
CA ASP A 370 16.76 15.02 20.22
C ASP A 370 16.51 15.30 18.72
N GLY A 371 17.57 15.33 17.92
CA GLY A 371 17.55 15.60 16.48
C GLY A 371 17.30 17.07 16.12
N VAL A 372 16.47 17.78 16.89
CA VAL A 372 16.02 19.15 16.59
C VAL A 372 16.99 20.20 17.13
N ILE A 373 17.37 20.10 18.42
CA ILE A 373 18.33 21.02 19.07
C ILE A 373 19.73 20.41 19.01
N THR A 374 19.82 19.12 19.33
CA THR A 374 21.06 18.34 19.35
C THR A 374 20.95 17.23 18.32
N PRO A 375 21.61 17.37 17.15
CA PRO A 375 21.59 16.34 16.12
C PRO A 375 22.12 15.01 16.62
N CYS A 376 21.47 13.91 16.23
CA CYS A 376 21.95 12.57 16.48
C CYS A 376 23.03 12.18 15.47
N THR A 377 23.98 11.35 15.90
CA THR A 377 24.96 10.67 15.02
C THR A 377 25.03 9.20 15.37
N TYR A 378 25.41 8.36 14.40
CA TYR A 378 25.42 6.91 14.56
C TYR A 378 26.76 6.36 14.06
N SER A 379 27.44 5.56 14.88
CA SER A 379 28.72 4.95 14.50
C SER A 379 28.55 3.72 13.60
N ALA A 380 27.37 3.11 13.63
CA ALA A 380 26.96 2.01 12.77
C ALA A 380 25.54 2.30 12.28
N ILE A 381 25.35 2.19 10.96
CA ILE A 381 24.07 2.35 10.28
C ILE A 381 24.09 1.39 9.09
N GLY A 382 22.99 0.68 8.86
CA GLY A 382 22.81 -0.13 7.68
C GLY A 382 22.05 -1.43 7.91
N GLU A 383 21.23 -1.81 6.93
CA GLU A 383 20.56 -3.11 6.81
C GLU A 383 21.57 -4.25 6.99
N ILE A 384 21.16 -5.33 7.66
CA ILE A 384 22.01 -6.52 7.80
C ILE A 384 21.69 -7.51 6.68
N ASN A 385 22.42 -7.38 5.58
CA ASN A 385 22.32 -8.24 4.41
C ASN A 385 22.75 -9.68 4.72
N THR A 386 21.82 -10.61 4.48
CA THR A 386 21.93 -12.01 4.89
C THR A 386 21.72 -12.98 3.72
N ASN A 387 22.76 -13.72 3.36
CA ASN A 387 22.73 -14.72 2.29
C ASN A 387 22.14 -16.06 2.78
N LEU A 388 20.83 -16.23 2.56
CA LEU A 388 20.07 -17.44 2.91
C LEU A 388 20.68 -18.71 2.30
N ALA A 389 21.07 -18.67 1.03
CA ALA A 389 21.62 -19.84 0.35
C ALA A 389 22.93 -20.32 1.00
N GLY A 390 23.76 -19.38 1.42
CA GLY A 390 25.01 -19.68 2.13
C GLY A 390 24.77 -20.24 3.52
N LEU A 391 23.85 -19.65 4.30
CA LEU A 391 23.52 -20.12 5.64
C LEU A 391 22.86 -21.51 5.63
N LEU A 392 21.88 -21.72 4.75
CA LEU A 392 21.21 -23.02 4.58
C LEU A 392 22.21 -24.13 4.21
N ALA A 393 23.14 -23.85 3.30
CA ALA A 393 24.16 -24.82 2.90
C ALA A 393 25.17 -25.13 4.03
N THR A 394 25.63 -24.10 4.75
CA THR A 394 26.72 -24.25 5.73
C THR A 394 26.25 -24.69 7.11
N GLN A 395 25.07 -24.25 7.56
CA GLN A 395 24.53 -24.59 8.88
C GLN A 395 23.63 -25.83 8.84
N GLN A 396 22.84 -25.99 7.77
CA GLN A 396 21.79 -27.01 7.70
C GLN A 396 22.05 -28.06 6.61
N GLY A 397 23.10 -27.91 5.79
CA GLY A 397 23.43 -28.84 4.71
C GLY A 397 22.42 -28.82 3.54
N ILE A 398 21.57 -27.81 3.45
CA ILE A 398 20.59 -27.67 2.37
C ILE A 398 21.25 -27.03 1.15
N THR A 399 21.41 -27.82 0.09
CA THR A 399 21.96 -27.37 -1.20
C THR A 399 20.94 -27.43 -2.34
N THR A 400 19.66 -27.65 -2.02
CA THR A 400 18.56 -27.64 -2.99
C THR A 400 18.52 -26.28 -3.70
N PRO A 401 18.49 -26.22 -5.04
CA PRO A 401 18.39 -24.95 -5.76
C PRO A 401 17.07 -24.23 -5.48
N PHE A 402 17.15 -22.92 -5.23
CA PHE A 402 16.00 -22.04 -5.02
C PHE A 402 16.34 -20.61 -5.47
N ARG A 403 15.31 -19.78 -5.51
CA ARG A 403 15.42 -18.32 -5.57
C ARG A 403 14.51 -17.73 -4.49
N VAL A 404 14.72 -16.46 -4.18
CA VAL A 404 13.85 -15.68 -3.31
C VAL A 404 13.49 -14.37 -4.00
N HIS A 405 12.32 -13.82 -3.69
CA HIS A 405 12.19 -12.36 -3.62
C HIS A 405 13.04 -11.91 -2.42
N SER A 406 14.01 -11.02 -2.65
CA SER A 406 14.93 -10.61 -1.57
C SER A 406 14.27 -9.51 -0.75
N ASP A 407 14.18 -9.71 0.56
CA ASP A 407 13.31 -8.90 1.42
C ASP A 407 13.60 -9.17 2.90
N SER A 408 13.03 -8.37 3.80
CA SER A 408 12.91 -8.73 5.23
C SER A 408 11.83 -9.78 5.47
N ALA A 409 10.90 -9.94 4.53
CA ALA A 409 9.96 -11.05 4.49
C ALA A 409 10.09 -11.88 3.19
N PRO A 410 11.23 -12.59 2.99
CA PRO A 410 11.54 -13.20 1.70
C PRO A 410 10.55 -14.33 1.35
N THR A 411 10.07 -14.33 0.11
CA THR A 411 9.25 -15.40 -0.46
C THR A 411 10.14 -16.39 -1.20
N PHE A 412 10.02 -17.68 -0.88
CA PHE A 412 10.91 -18.75 -1.38
C PHE A 412 10.31 -19.47 -2.58
N TYR A 413 11.13 -19.72 -3.60
CA TYR A 413 10.75 -20.46 -4.82
C TYR A 413 11.73 -21.61 -5.01
N ILE A 414 11.39 -22.78 -4.47
CA ILE A 414 12.22 -23.99 -4.62
C ILE A 414 12.13 -24.48 -6.06
N THR A 415 13.28 -24.71 -6.70
CA THR A 415 13.33 -25.15 -8.09
C THR A 415 12.62 -26.51 -8.24
N GLY A 416 11.76 -26.61 -9.26
CA GLY A 416 10.89 -27.75 -9.51
C GLY A 416 9.45 -27.56 -9.00
N ASN A 417 9.16 -26.43 -8.33
CA ASN A 417 7.86 -26.11 -7.73
C ASN A 417 7.26 -27.30 -6.93
N PRO A 418 8.00 -27.85 -5.95
CA PRO A 418 7.51 -28.98 -5.17
C PRO A 418 6.30 -28.60 -4.33
N SER A 419 5.39 -29.55 -4.08
CA SER A 419 4.25 -29.31 -3.20
C SER A 419 4.68 -28.96 -1.77
N ARG A 420 3.81 -28.26 -1.05
CA ARG A 420 3.97 -27.95 0.39
C ARG A 420 4.24 -29.16 1.30
N THR A 421 3.81 -30.36 0.89
CA THR A 421 4.00 -31.62 1.64
C THR A 421 5.18 -32.44 1.15
N ALA A 422 5.89 -32.00 0.11
CA ALA A 422 7.02 -32.74 -0.43
C ALA A 422 8.16 -32.81 0.60
N PRO A 423 8.87 -33.95 0.74
CA PRO A 423 9.97 -34.07 1.71
C PRO A 423 11.05 -32.99 1.57
N VAL A 424 11.31 -32.53 0.34
CA VAL A 424 12.27 -31.45 0.07
C VAL A 424 11.81 -30.11 0.64
N THR A 425 10.53 -29.76 0.47
CA THR A 425 9.92 -28.54 1.00
C THR A 425 9.97 -28.55 2.53
N ARG A 426 9.50 -29.65 3.13
CA ARG A 426 9.48 -29.83 4.59
C ARG A 426 10.87 -29.77 5.23
N ALA A 427 11.88 -30.36 4.56
CA ALA A 427 13.26 -30.27 5.03
C ALA A 427 13.80 -28.83 4.94
N PHE A 428 13.45 -28.11 3.88
CA PHE A 428 13.88 -26.74 3.63
C PHE A 428 13.27 -25.75 4.63
N GLU A 429 11.97 -25.85 4.89
CA GLU A 429 11.27 -24.98 5.85
C GLU A 429 11.82 -25.14 7.27
N ARG A 430 11.94 -26.38 7.76
CA ARG A 430 12.57 -26.66 9.07
C ARG A 430 14.01 -26.19 9.17
N ALA A 431 14.76 -26.23 8.07
CA ALA A 431 16.13 -25.73 8.04
C ALA A 431 16.15 -24.20 8.16
N THR A 432 15.21 -23.53 7.50
CA THR A 432 15.03 -22.07 7.56
C THR A 432 14.71 -21.62 8.98
N GLY A 433 13.80 -22.30 9.70
CA GLY A 433 13.50 -22.02 11.12
C GLY A 433 14.67 -22.24 12.09
N LYS A 434 15.74 -22.95 11.67
CA LYS A 434 16.92 -23.25 12.50
C LYS A 434 18.14 -22.37 12.20
N LEU A 435 18.01 -21.43 11.27
CA LEU A 435 19.11 -20.53 10.95
C LEU A 435 19.46 -19.66 12.15
N THR A 436 20.74 -19.36 12.30
CA THR A 436 21.23 -18.36 13.26
C THR A 436 22.21 -17.43 12.57
N VAL A 437 22.27 -16.18 13.02
CA VAL A 437 23.15 -15.16 12.46
C VAL A 437 23.79 -14.37 13.59
N VAL A 438 25.07 -14.02 13.44
CA VAL A 438 25.72 -13.09 14.37
C VAL A 438 25.49 -11.68 13.83
N ASN A 439 24.78 -10.87 14.59
CA ASN A 439 24.52 -9.48 14.28
C ASN A 439 25.85 -8.70 14.28
N PRO A 440 26.30 -8.16 13.13
CA PRO A 440 27.57 -7.46 13.04
C PRO A 440 27.61 -6.11 13.78
N ILE A 441 26.44 -5.54 14.15
CA ILE A 441 26.33 -4.28 14.89
C ILE A 441 26.43 -4.54 16.40
N THR A 442 25.69 -5.52 16.91
CA THR A 442 25.58 -5.79 18.36
C THR A 442 26.50 -6.90 18.86
N GLY A 443 26.94 -7.80 17.98
CA GLY A 443 27.69 -9.01 18.30
C GLY A 443 26.84 -10.15 18.89
N VAL A 444 25.52 -9.97 18.99
CA VAL A 444 24.58 -10.98 19.50
C VAL A 444 24.25 -12.00 18.41
N THR A 445 24.02 -13.25 18.80
CA THR A 445 23.49 -14.27 17.88
C THR A 445 21.97 -14.20 17.89
N ASP A 446 21.39 -13.83 16.76
CA ASP A 446 19.95 -13.72 16.54
C ASP A 446 19.41 -14.93 15.78
N THR A 447 18.12 -15.19 15.97
CA THR A 447 17.33 -16.07 15.10
C THR A 447 16.66 -15.18 14.05
N PRO A 448 17.06 -15.25 12.77
CA PRO A 448 16.51 -14.36 11.76
C PRO A 448 15.06 -14.74 11.41
N THR A 449 14.63 -15.99 11.60
CA THR A 449 13.25 -16.43 11.34
C THR A 449 12.36 -16.12 12.53
N GLN A 450 11.33 -15.29 12.34
CA GLN A 450 10.32 -15.01 13.37
C GLN A 450 9.02 -15.77 13.08
N PHE A 451 8.59 -15.76 11.82
CA PHE A 451 7.42 -16.52 11.38
C PHE A 451 7.65 -17.19 10.02
N LEU A 452 6.91 -18.26 9.78
CA LEU A 452 6.86 -18.96 8.49
C LEU A 452 5.40 -19.12 8.07
N ALA A 453 5.13 -18.88 6.78
CA ALA A 453 3.82 -19.05 6.17
C ALA A 453 3.96 -19.89 4.90
N ASP A 454 3.38 -21.07 4.89
CA ASP A 454 3.29 -21.90 3.69
C ASP A 454 2.02 -21.54 2.87
N PRO A 455 1.71 -22.20 1.74
CA PRO A 455 0.56 -21.81 0.91
C PRO A 455 -0.82 -21.91 1.59
N VAL A 456 -0.95 -22.60 2.72
CA VAL A 456 -2.20 -22.60 3.49
C VAL A 456 -2.32 -21.30 4.28
N GLU A 457 -1.28 -20.93 5.01
CA GLU A 457 -1.26 -19.69 5.80
C GLU A 457 -1.29 -18.46 4.89
N MET A 458 -0.51 -18.47 3.81
CA MET A 458 -0.53 -17.39 2.81
C MET A 458 -1.93 -17.18 2.20
N ASN A 459 -2.74 -18.24 2.05
CA ASN A 459 -4.12 -18.08 1.60
C ASN A 459 -4.97 -17.37 2.66
N LEU A 460 -4.79 -17.71 3.94
CA LEU A 460 -5.51 -17.06 5.04
C LEU A 460 -5.14 -15.57 5.13
N LEU A 461 -3.87 -15.24 4.93
CA LEU A 461 -3.33 -13.88 4.94
C LEU A 461 -3.54 -13.08 3.64
N HIS A 462 -4.31 -13.59 2.67
CA HIS A 462 -4.60 -12.92 1.39
C HIS A 462 -3.37 -12.70 0.48
N MET A 463 -2.39 -13.60 0.54
CA MET A 463 -1.12 -13.55 -0.20
C MET A 463 -1.07 -14.52 -1.40
N ILE A 464 -2.21 -15.01 -1.88
CA ILE A 464 -2.28 -15.93 -3.03
C ILE A 464 -3.23 -15.39 -4.10
N THR A 465 -2.67 -15.08 -5.28
CA THR A 465 -3.46 -14.60 -6.43
C THR A 465 -4.16 -15.73 -7.18
N ALA A 466 -5.02 -15.36 -8.12
CA ALA A 466 -5.62 -16.27 -9.10
C ALA A 466 -4.62 -16.96 -10.05
N ASP A 467 -3.35 -16.58 -10.05
CA ASP A 467 -2.30 -17.31 -10.76
C ASP A 467 -1.48 -18.21 -9.83
N PRO A 468 -1.66 -19.55 -9.90
CA PRO A 468 -0.85 -20.49 -9.14
C PRO A 468 0.66 -20.41 -9.44
N ALA A 469 1.05 -19.85 -10.59
CA ALA A 469 2.46 -19.65 -10.90
C ALA A 469 3.12 -18.59 -10.00
N ARG A 470 2.35 -17.62 -9.48
CA ARG A 470 2.85 -16.55 -8.60
C ARG A 470 2.99 -16.99 -7.14
N THR A 471 2.34 -18.10 -6.75
CA THR A 471 2.37 -18.61 -5.38
C THR A 471 3.78 -19.10 -5.01
N PRO A 472 4.44 -18.50 -4.00
CA PRO A 472 5.73 -18.99 -3.53
C PRO A 472 5.57 -20.36 -2.85
N THR A 473 6.69 -21.07 -2.71
CA THR A 473 6.73 -22.34 -1.97
C THR A 473 6.40 -22.14 -0.50
N PHE A 474 6.94 -21.08 0.12
CA PHE A 474 6.59 -20.57 1.45
C PHE A 474 7.22 -19.17 1.62
N THR A 475 6.82 -18.45 2.66
CA THR A 475 7.31 -17.12 3.03
C THR A 475 7.88 -17.17 4.44
N MET A 476 8.94 -16.41 4.67
CA MET A 476 9.51 -16.16 5.99
C MET A 476 9.26 -14.71 6.34
N PHE A 477 8.77 -14.42 7.54
CA PHE A 477 8.83 -13.08 8.12
C PHE A 477 10.01 -13.05 9.07
N ALA A 478 11.02 -12.24 8.76
CA ALA A 478 12.26 -12.22 9.51
C ALA A 478 12.21 -11.28 10.72
N ASN A 479 13.26 -11.33 11.53
CA ASN A 479 13.62 -10.23 12.41
C ASN A 479 13.90 -8.99 11.53
N PRO A 480 13.29 -7.82 11.82
CA PRO A 480 13.29 -6.68 10.92
C PRO A 480 14.67 -6.03 10.72
N ASN A 481 15.69 -6.41 11.50
CA ASN A 481 17.08 -5.98 11.26
C ASN A 481 17.71 -6.56 9.98
N TYR A 482 17.10 -7.60 9.40
CA TYR A 482 17.73 -8.40 8.35
C TYR A 482 17.02 -8.24 7.02
N PHE A 483 17.79 -7.90 5.99
CA PHE A 483 17.38 -8.03 4.60
C PHE A 483 17.98 -9.31 4.01
N LEU A 484 17.14 -10.19 3.47
CA LEU A 484 17.52 -11.57 3.14
C LEU A 484 17.51 -11.81 1.64
N PHE A 485 18.59 -12.38 1.12
CA PHE A 485 18.75 -12.69 -0.31
C PHE A 485 19.32 -14.09 -0.53
N ALA A 486 19.30 -14.57 -1.78
CA ALA A 486 19.89 -15.86 -2.16
C ALA A 486 21.09 -15.67 -3.11
N GLY A 487 22.30 -15.81 -2.57
CA GLY A 487 23.57 -15.72 -3.29
C GLY A 487 24.28 -17.07 -3.46
N ALA A 488 25.59 -17.10 -3.21
CA ALA A 488 26.38 -18.33 -3.29
C ALA A 488 26.01 -19.31 -2.16
N PRO A 489 25.94 -20.64 -2.41
CA PRO A 489 25.56 -21.65 -1.43
C PRO A 489 26.75 -22.03 -0.51
N ASN A 490 27.46 -21.03 0.00
CA ASN A 490 28.51 -21.16 1.00
C ASN A 490 28.75 -19.80 1.67
N CYS A 491 29.47 -19.81 2.79
CA CYS A 491 29.90 -18.60 3.50
C CYS A 491 31.42 -18.39 3.38
N ASN A 492 32.01 -18.67 2.20
CA ASN A 492 33.42 -18.35 1.95
C ASN A 492 33.64 -16.83 1.93
N SER A 493 32.68 -16.10 1.38
CA SER A 493 32.44 -14.69 1.70
C SER A 493 31.49 -14.62 2.89
N PRO A 494 31.58 -13.62 3.77
CA PRO A 494 30.66 -13.47 4.90
C PRO A 494 29.21 -13.53 4.43
N CYS A 495 28.42 -14.43 5.01
CA CYS A 495 26.99 -14.54 4.71
C CYS A 495 26.16 -13.44 5.37
N VAL A 496 26.75 -12.68 6.29
CA VAL A 496 26.10 -11.60 7.03
C VAL A 496 27.01 -10.39 6.95
N THR A 497 26.50 -9.28 6.42
CA THR A 497 27.24 -8.03 6.23
C THR A 497 26.33 -6.84 6.43
N VAL A 498 26.84 -5.75 6.98
CA VAL A 498 26.11 -4.47 7.02
C VAL A 498 26.23 -3.77 5.68
N ASN A 499 25.13 -3.30 5.13
CA ASN A 499 25.13 -2.39 3.98
C ASN A 499 24.68 -0.99 4.43
N PRO A 500 25.58 -0.02 4.55
CA PRO A 500 25.25 1.31 5.08
C PRO A 500 24.47 2.20 4.10
N SER A 501 24.22 1.74 2.87
CA SER A 501 23.46 2.51 1.88
C SER A 501 21.95 2.50 2.17
N PHE A 502 21.45 1.45 2.83
CA PHE A 502 20.04 1.29 3.23
C PHE A 502 20.02 1.02 4.72
N ALA A 503 19.12 1.61 5.49
CA ALA A 503 19.07 1.39 6.94
C ALA A 503 17.65 1.29 7.49
N TRP A 504 16.65 1.23 6.62
CA TRP A 504 15.25 1.18 6.97
C TRP A 504 14.66 -0.02 6.23
N ASN A 505 14.19 -0.97 7.02
CA ASN A 505 13.70 -2.25 6.55
C ASN A 505 12.21 -2.36 6.84
N HIS A 506 11.42 -2.67 5.82
CA HIS A 506 9.99 -2.94 5.93
C HIS A 506 9.66 -4.35 5.42
N GLY A 507 8.37 -4.69 5.40
CA GLY A 507 7.84 -5.99 4.96
C GLY A 507 7.45 -6.97 6.06
N THR A 508 8.06 -6.92 7.25
CA THR A 508 7.76 -7.94 8.27
C THR A 508 6.42 -7.71 8.98
N VAL A 509 6.04 -8.58 9.91
CA VAL A 509 4.85 -8.39 10.79
C VAL A 509 5.14 -7.51 12.01
N ALA A 510 6.30 -6.85 12.06
CA ALA A 510 6.68 -6.03 13.21
C ALA A 510 5.75 -4.79 13.31
N PRO A 511 5.33 -4.39 14.52
CA PRO A 511 4.39 -3.27 14.68
C PRO A 511 4.91 -1.92 14.20
N ASP A 512 6.22 -1.66 14.29
CA ASP A 512 6.85 -0.44 13.77
C ASP A 512 6.80 -0.35 12.23
N ILE A 513 6.67 -1.49 11.55
CA ILE A 513 6.45 -1.56 10.11
C ILE A 513 4.95 -1.52 9.76
N THR A 514 4.15 -2.28 10.49
CA THR A 514 2.77 -2.59 10.08
C THR A 514 1.70 -1.71 10.72
N THR A 515 2.04 -0.95 11.77
CA THR A 515 1.14 0.00 12.43
C THR A 515 1.48 1.41 11.98
N THR A 516 0.62 1.99 11.15
CA THR A 516 0.75 3.31 10.54
C THR A 516 -0.35 4.24 11.06
N TRP A 517 -0.67 5.28 10.29
CA TRP A 517 -1.67 6.27 10.65
C TRP A 517 -2.51 6.67 9.44
N LEU A 518 -3.78 7.01 9.68
CA LEU A 518 -4.71 7.53 8.68
C LEU A 518 -5.31 8.84 9.20
N ALA A 519 -5.21 9.90 8.42
CA ALA A 519 -5.87 11.17 8.70
C ALA A 519 -6.94 11.49 7.65
N LEU A 520 -8.10 11.91 8.14
CA LEU A 520 -9.23 12.34 7.33
C LEU A 520 -9.63 13.76 7.74
N VAL A 521 -9.73 14.67 6.79
CA VAL A 521 -10.09 16.07 7.03
C VAL A 521 -11.12 16.51 5.99
N GLY A 522 -12.19 17.19 6.42
CA GLY A 522 -13.12 17.83 5.50
C GLY A 522 -14.60 17.65 5.82
N PRO A 523 -15.49 17.99 4.86
CA PRO A 523 -16.93 17.89 5.06
C PRO A 523 -17.38 16.46 5.29
N GLY A 524 -17.95 16.20 6.47
CA GLY A 524 -18.49 14.89 6.81
C GLY A 524 -17.63 14.11 7.80
N ILE A 525 -16.39 14.54 8.05
CA ILE A 525 -15.52 13.98 9.09
C ILE A 525 -15.79 14.64 10.44
N GLN A 526 -15.72 13.89 11.53
CA GLN A 526 -15.77 14.40 12.90
C GLN A 526 -14.55 15.29 13.22
N HIS A 527 -14.62 16.08 14.29
CA HIS A 527 -13.50 16.92 14.72
C HIS A 527 -13.36 16.78 16.24
N GLY A 528 -12.18 16.41 16.72
CA GLY A 528 -11.90 16.13 18.13
C GLY A 528 -12.52 14.81 18.64
N SER A 529 -12.01 14.32 19.79
CA SER A 529 -12.65 13.23 20.52
C SER A 529 -14.05 13.65 20.96
N ASN A 530 -14.99 12.71 21.06
CA ASN A 530 -16.27 13.00 21.68
C ASN A 530 -16.01 13.64 23.06
N GLU A 531 -16.66 14.77 23.38
CA GLU A 531 -16.60 15.36 24.73
C GLU A 531 -17.09 14.39 25.84
N ASP A 532 -17.56 13.19 25.48
CA ASP A 532 -18.05 12.13 26.37
C ASP A 532 -17.10 10.92 26.54
N SER A 533 -15.95 10.82 25.86
CA SER A 533 -14.99 9.70 26.01
C SER A 533 -13.73 10.13 26.78
N ASN A 534 -13.90 10.31 28.09
CA ASN A 534 -12.81 10.61 29.00
C ASN A 534 -12.20 9.30 29.54
N GLU A 535 -11.42 8.59 28.73
CA GLU A 535 -10.51 7.54 29.21
C GLU A 535 -9.21 7.58 28.39
N GLY A 536 -8.10 7.86 29.08
CA GLY A 536 -6.85 8.34 28.48
C GLY A 536 -6.10 7.31 27.64
N SER A 537 -5.82 7.69 26.39
CA SER A 537 -4.58 7.33 25.73
C SER A 537 -3.50 8.35 26.11
N ASN A 538 -2.28 7.90 26.36
CA ASN A 538 -1.13 8.76 26.67
C ASN A 538 -0.45 9.29 25.39
N ASP A 539 -1.10 9.19 24.23
CA ASP A 539 -0.62 9.73 22.96
C ASP A 539 -1.14 11.16 22.79
N GLU A 540 -0.32 12.12 23.19
CA GLU A 540 -0.59 13.55 23.01
C GLU A 540 -0.68 13.88 21.51
N GLY A 541 -1.86 13.67 20.90
CA GLY A 541 -2.13 14.11 19.52
C GLY A 541 -3.08 13.27 18.68
N SER A 542 -3.45 12.06 19.11
CA SER A 542 -4.47 11.24 18.44
C SER A 542 -5.87 11.48 19.01
N ASN A 543 -6.91 11.26 18.20
CA ASN A 543 -8.31 11.35 18.63
C ASN A 543 -9.12 10.12 18.17
N ASP A 544 -8.46 8.96 18.16
CA ASP A 544 -8.93 7.76 17.46
C ASP A 544 -9.73 6.76 18.29
N GLU A 545 -9.89 6.99 19.60
CA GLU A 545 -10.60 6.08 20.54
C GLU A 545 -10.15 4.60 20.43
N GLY A 546 -8.94 4.32 19.90
CA GLY A 546 -8.46 2.95 19.65
C GLY A 546 -9.13 2.24 18.47
N ILE A 547 -9.76 2.96 17.54
CA ILE A 547 -10.36 2.39 16.31
C ILE A 547 -9.31 1.60 15.54
N TRP A 548 -9.51 0.28 15.44
CA TRP A 548 -8.72 -0.58 14.58
C TRP A 548 -9.20 -0.43 13.13
N SER A 549 -8.27 -0.12 12.23
CA SER A 549 -8.51 -0.03 10.79
C SER A 549 -7.28 -0.49 10.02
N ASP A 550 -7.46 -0.77 8.73
CA ASP A 550 -6.35 -1.00 7.80
C ASP A 550 -6.58 -0.31 6.45
N HIS A 551 -5.58 -0.35 5.57
CA HIS A 551 -5.63 0.29 4.25
C HIS A 551 -6.87 -0.06 3.43
N ALA A 552 -7.41 -1.27 3.57
CA ALA A 552 -8.57 -1.69 2.80
C ALA A 552 -9.84 -0.87 3.18
N ASP A 553 -9.86 -0.26 4.36
CA ASP A 553 -10.98 0.55 4.86
C ASP A 553 -11.00 1.99 4.28
N ILE A 554 -9.89 2.46 3.70
CA ILE A 554 -9.75 3.82 3.16
C ILE A 554 -10.72 4.04 1.98
N ARG A 555 -10.65 3.17 0.98
CA ARG A 555 -11.44 3.23 -0.25
C ARG A 555 -12.96 3.30 0.02
N PRO A 556 -13.58 2.35 0.74
CA PRO A 556 -15.02 2.41 1.00
C PRO A 556 -15.42 3.63 1.83
N THR A 557 -14.56 4.11 2.73
CA THR A 557 -14.80 5.34 3.51
C THR A 557 -14.89 6.58 2.62
N ILE A 558 -13.95 6.72 1.68
CA ILE A 558 -13.96 7.81 0.69
C ILE A 558 -15.24 7.75 -0.16
N LEU A 559 -15.60 6.57 -0.67
CA LEU A 559 -16.76 6.42 -1.55
C LEU A 559 -18.09 6.70 -0.83
N VAL A 560 -18.24 6.29 0.43
CA VAL A 560 -19.40 6.64 1.26
C VAL A 560 -19.55 8.16 1.40
N LEU A 561 -18.46 8.87 1.69
CA LEU A 561 -18.46 10.33 1.84
C LEU A 561 -18.86 11.06 0.54
N LEU A 562 -18.44 10.52 -0.60
CA LEU A 562 -18.72 11.09 -1.93
C LEU A 562 -20.07 10.67 -2.51
N GLY A 563 -20.75 9.70 -1.89
CA GLY A 563 -21.96 9.09 -2.44
C GLY A 563 -21.70 8.38 -3.78
N LEU A 564 -20.51 7.78 -3.89
CA LEU A 564 -20.08 6.96 -5.02
C LEU A 564 -19.96 5.50 -4.55
N LYS A 565 -19.66 4.61 -5.49
CA LYS A 565 -19.40 3.20 -5.22
C LYS A 565 -18.54 2.60 -6.32
N ASP A 566 -17.83 1.53 -5.97
CA ASP A 566 -17.26 0.61 -6.94
C ASP A 566 -18.31 -0.43 -7.38
N ASP A 567 -17.99 -1.15 -8.46
CA ASP A 567 -18.82 -2.25 -9.00
C ASP A 567 -18.36 -3.65 -8.54
N TYR A 568 -17.45 -3.69 -7.57
CA TYR A 568 -16.99 -4.89 -6.88
C TYR A 568 -17.15 -4.72 -5.36
N ILE A 569 -16.99 -5.82 -4.63
CA ILE A 569 -17.08 -5.87 -3.17
C ILE A 569 -15.68 -5.66 -2.59
N HIS A 570 -15.55 -4.80 -1.59
CA HIS A 570 -14.28 -4.52 -0.92
C HIS A 570 -13.92 -5.61 0.11
N ALA A 571 -12.66 -5.64 0.55
CA ALA A 571 -12.20 -6.41 1.72
C ALA A 571 -12.12 -5.57 3.00
N GLY A 572 -12.22 -4.24 2.86
CA GLY A 572 -12.39 -3.31 3.97
C GLY A 572 -13.84 -2.86 4.15
N ARG A 573 -14.06 -2.01 5.15
CA ARG A 573 -15.37 -1.47 5.54
C ARG A 573 -15.32 0.04 5.69
N ALA A 574 -16.44 0.74 5.59
CA ALA A 574 -16.45 2.18 5.87
C ALA A 574 -16.21 2.45 7.36
N LEU A 575 -15.30 3.37 7.66
CA LEU A 575 -14.98 3.85 9.01
C LEU A 575 -16.04 4.87 9.46
N VAL A 576 -17.25 4.41 9.76
CA VAL A 576 -18.38 5.30 10.10
C VAL A 576 -18.21 6.01 11.45
N GLU A 577 -17.34 5.50 12.31
CA GLU A 577 -16.97 6.07 13.61
C GLU A 577 -16.37 7.47 13.45
N VAL A 578 -15.61 7.70 12.39
CA VAL A 578 -14.95 9.00 12.13
C VAL A 578 -15.87 9.97 11.38
N LEU A 579 -17.10 9.57 11.04
CA LEU A 579 -18.02 10.37 10.25
C LEU A 579 -19.02 11.12 11.12
N LYS A 580 -19.27 12.39 10.79
CA LYS A 580 -20.37 13.15 11.38
C LYS A 580 -21.68 12.43 11.11
N GLY A 581 -22.57 12.38 12.10
CA GLY A 581 -23.83 11.65 11.99
C GLY A 581 -24.64 11.95 10.72
N TRP A 582 -24.63 13.17 10.17
CA TRP A 582 -25.33 13.49 8.92
C TRP A 582 -24.67 12.95 7.64
N ALA A 583 -23.38 12.61 7.68
CA ALA A 583 -22.63 12.01 6.58
C ALA A 583 -22.79 10.48 6.54
N ILE A 584 -23.12 9.85 7.68
CA ILE A 584 -23.38 8.41 7.74
C ILE A 584 -24.64 8.06 6.92
N PRO A 585 -24.61 7.03 6.04
CA PRO A 585 -25.78 6.56 5.32
C PRO A 585 -26.96 6.23 6.24
N SER A 586 -28.19 6.56 5.81
CA SER A 586 -29.38 6.38 6.66
C SER A 586 -29.65 4.92 7.05
N SER A 587 -29.28 3.98 6.18
CA SER A 587 -29.33 2.53 6.39
C SER A 587 -28.38 2.08 7.49
N VAL A 588 -27.16 2.63 7.55
CA VAL A 588 -26.20 2.37 8.62
C VAL A 588 -26.73 2.94 9.95
N ARG A 589 -27.17 4.21 9.97
CA ARG A 589 -27.69 4.86 11.20
C ARG A 589 -28.85 4.13 11.88
N LYS A 590 -29.67 3.40 11.11
CA LYS A 590 -30.87 2.74 11.65
C LYS A 590 -30.54 1.69 12.72
N HIS A 591 -29.39 1.02 12.59
CA HIS A 591 -28.89 0.00 13.51
C HIS A 591 -27.37 0.16 13.70
N GLY A 592 -26.94 1.39 14.03
CA GLY A 592 -25.53 1.78 14.06
C GLY A 592 -24.65 0.88 14.95
N ASP A 593 -25.10 0.57 16.16
CA ASP A 593 -24.33 -0.27 17.10
C ASP A 593 -24.07 -1.67 16.52
N ILE A 594 -25.10 -2.27 15.91
CA ILE A 594 -25.00 -3.61 15.30
C ILE A 594 -24.14 -3.57 14.02
N PHE A 595 -24.18 -2.47 13.27
CA PHE A 595 -23.25 -2.27 12.14
C PHE A 595 -21.81 -2.25 12.64
N LEU A 596 -21.55 -1.50 13.72
CA LEU A 596 -20.21 -1.34 14.28
C LEU A 596 -19.67 -2.67 14.84
N GLU A 597 -20.47 -3.39 15.63
CA GLU A 597 -20.09 -4.73 16.13
C GLU A 597 -19.75 -5.68 14.98
N LEU A 598 -20.55 -5.66 13.91
CA LEU A 598 -20.34 -6.50 12.73
C LEU A 598 -19.08 -6.11 11.96
N ALA A 599 -18.82 -4.81 11.80
CA ALA A 599 -17.62 -4.29 11.15
C ALA A 599 -16.35 -4.61 11.95
N GLN A 600 -16.39 -4.48 13.28
CA GLN A 600 -15.26 -4.78 14.15
C GLN A 600 -14.91 -6.28 14.11
N VAL A 601 -15.90 -7.17 14.26
CA VAL A 601 -15.63 -8.61 14.20
C VAL A 601 -15.19 -9.06 12.80
N TYR A 602 -15.67 -8.39 11.74
CA TYR A 602 -15.19 -8.62 10.37
C TYR A 602 -13.70 -8.35 10.25
N LYS A 603 -13.20 -7.23 10.77
CA LYS A 603 -11.76 -6.92 10.71
C LYS A 603 -10.93 -7.91 11.51
N LYS A 604 -11.40 -8.36 12.68
CA LYS A 604 -10.72 -9.41 13.47
C LYS A 604 -10.53 -10.73 12.72
N ILE A 605 -11.50 -11.12 11.88
CA ILE A 605 -11.43 -12.41 11.13
C ILE A 605 -10.86 -12.26 9.72
N ASN A 606 -10.93 -11.08 9.09
CA ASN A 606 -10.61 -10.93 7.68
C ASN A 606 -9.30 -10.20 7.40
N ALA A 607 -8.89 -9.25 8.25
CA ALA A 607 -7.64 -8.55 8.01
C ALA A 607 -6.42 -9.44 8.27
N PRO A 608 -5.34 -9.34 7.46
CA PRO A 608 -4.11 -10.09 7.68
C PRO A 608 -3.51 -9.88 9.09
N LEU A 609 -3.62 -8.66 9.62
CA LEU A 609 -3.18 -8.28 10.97
C LEU A 609 -4.31 -8.30 12.02
N GLY A 610 -5.46 -8.85 11.65
CA GLY A 610 -6.54 -9.15 12.60
C GLY A 610 -6.18 -10.32 13.51
N GLU A 611 -6.99 -10.51 14.56
CA GLU A 611 -6.80 -11.56 15.57
C GLU A 611 -6.66 -12.96 14.94
N LEU A 612 -7.47 -13.29 13.93
CA LEU A 612 -7.37 -14.58 13.23
C LEU A 612 -6.03 -14.74 12.49
N GLY A 613 -5.58 -13.73 11.75
CA GLY A 613 -4.37 -13.78 10.94
C GLY A 613 -3.09 -13.86 11.78
N LEU A 614 -3.02 -13.11 12.88
CA LEU A 614 -1.86 -13.17 13.79
C LEU A 614 -1.76 -14.52 14.51
N ASN A 615 -2.89 -15.08 14.96
CA ASN A 615 -2.89 -16.38 15.63
C ASN A 615 -2.67 -17.54 14.65
N SER A 616 -3.24 -17.48 13.44
CA SER A 616 -2.96 -18.48 12.40
C SER A 616 -1.49 -18.50 12.00
N LEU A 617 -0.84 -17.34 11.88
CA LEU A 617 0.57 -17.25 11.51
C LEU A 617 1.47 -17.89 12.59
N ARG A 618 1.12 -17.71 13.87
CA ARG A 618 1.83 -18.36 14.98
C ARG A 618 1.64 -19.89 14.96
N ILE A 619 0.42 -20.37 14.68
CA ILE A 619 0.13 -21.81 14.51
C ILE A 619 0.91 -22.38 13.31
N SER A 620 0.86 -21.71 12.16
CA SER A 620 1.54 -22.19 10.93
C SER A 620 3.05 -22.22 11.13
N THR A 621 3.62 -21.22 11.80
CA THR A 621 5.05 -21.23 12.17
C THR A 621 5.38 -22.48 12.99
N HIS A 622 4.62 -22.78 14.05
CA HIS A 622 4.80 -23.99 14.86
C HIS A 622 4.64 -25.29 14.04
N ALA A 623 3.63 -25.34 13.18
CA ALA A 623 3.36 -26.47 12.31
C ALA A 623 4.53 -26.72 11.34
N ILE A 624 5.03 -25.65 10.71
CA ILE A 624 6.09 -25.67 9.71
C ILE A 624 7.42 -26.10 10.33
N GLU A 625 7.76 -25.59 11.51
CA GLU A 625 9.00 -25.95 12.22
C GLU A 625 9.00 -27.37 12.80
N SER A 626 7.81 -27.96 12.99
CA SER A 626 7.67 -29.28 13.59
C SER A 626 8.38 -30.39 12.80
N ASN A 627 9.03 -31.28 13.54
CA ASN A 627 9.72 -32.46 13.03
C ASN A 627 9.15 -33.78 13.62
N THR A 628 7.86 -33.78 13.99
CA THR A 628 7.18 -35.00 14.44
C THR A 628 7.20 -36.09 13.37
N ALA A 629 7.23 -37.35 13.80
CA ALA A 629 7.34 -38.49 12.88
C ALA A 629 6.21 -38.49 11.84
N GLY A 630 6.58 -38.54 10.55
CA GLY A 630 5.63 -38.51 9.45
C GLY A 630 4.94 -37.15 9.25
N ASP A 631 5.52 -36.05 9.75
CA ASP A 631 4.96 -34.70 9.67
C ASP A 631 3.54 -34.61 10.25
N SER A 632 3.26 -35.37 11.31
CA SER A 632 1.92 -35.49 11.89
C SER A 632 1.39 -34.16 12.46
N THR A 633 2.22 -33.40 13.18
CA THR A 633 1.81 -32.08 13.71
C THR A 633 1.55 -31.09 12.58
N TYR A 634 2.48 -31.00 11.62
CA TYR A 634 2.31 -30.15 10.43
C TYR A 634 1.01 -30.46 9.70
N THR A 635 0.80 -31.73 9.34
CA THR A 635 -0.39 -32.16 8.61
C THR A 635 -1.67 -31.86 9.40
N ASN A 636 -1.65 -32.04 10.72
CA ASN A 636 -2.81 -31.77 11.55
C ASN A 636 -3.15 -30.27 11.60
N LEU A 637 -2.20 -29.45 12.06
CA LEU A 637 -2.43 -28.02 12.26
C LEU A 637 -2.78 -27.31 10.95
N GLU A 638 -2.08 -27.62 9.87
CA GLU A 638 -2.36 -27.02 8.56
C GLU A 638 -3.69 -27.45 7.95
N ASN A 639 -4.15 -28.68 8.21
CA ASN A 639 -5.50 -29.08 7.81
C ASN A 639 -6.58 -28.34 8.62
N GLN A 640 -6.29 -28.00 9.87
CA GLN A 640 -7.18 -27.17 10.69
C GLN A 640 -7.19 -25.72 10.20
N LEU A 641 -6.02 -25.14 9.88
CA LEU A 641 -5.94 -23.82 9.26
C LEU A 641 -6.67 -23.74 7.91
N LEU A 642 -6.57 -24.78 7.06
CA LEU A 642 -7.38 -24.89 5.84
C LEU A 642 -8.90 -24.84 6.13
N SER A 643 -9.34 -25.52 7.19
CA SER A 643 -10.74 -25.51 7.62
C SER A 643 -11.17 -24.14 8.16
N LEU A 644 -10.30 -23.49 8.94
CA LEU A 644 -10.53 -22.13 9.46
C LEU A 644 -10.60 -21.10 8.33
N ALA A 645 -9.70 -21.16 7.34
CA ALA A 645 -9.72 -20.29 6.17
C ALA A 645 -11.04 -20.43 5.39
N ALA A 646 -11.52 -21.66 5.15
CA ALA A 646 -12.80 -21.87 4.47
C ALA A 646 -14.01 -21.34 5.27
N GLN A 647 -13.98 -21.46 6.61
CA GLN A 647 -15.00 -20.88 7.49
C GLN A 647 -14.94 -19.35 7.47
N ARG A 648 -13.74 -18.77 7.54
CA ARG A 648 -13.47 -17.34 7.43
C ARG A 648 -14.05 -16.79 6.13
N ASP A 649 -13.68 -17.34 4.98
CA ASP A 649 -14.12 -16.85 3.66
C ASP A 649 -15.66 -16.83 3.55
N ALA A 650 -16.31 -17.89 4.04
CA ALA A 650 -17.77 -18.00 4.03
C ALA A 650 -18.46 -16.99 4.97
N LEU A 651 -17.86 -16.68 6.12
CA LEU A 651 -18.37 -15.68 7.06
C LEU A 651 -18.09 -14.27 6.56
N ALA A 652 -16.85 -13.97 6.18
CA ALA A 652 -16.40 -12.70 5.64
C ALA A 652 -17.29 -12.26 4.47
N THR A 653 -17.55 -13.15 3.50
CA THR A 653 -18.45 -12.88 2.36
C THR A 653 -19.86 -12.45 2.78
N LYS A 654 -20.44 -13.11 3.80
CA LYS A 654 -21.78 -12.76 4.29
C LYS A 654 -21.78 -11.43 5.04
N ILE A 655 -20.76 -11.21 5.86
CA ILE A 655 -20.65 -10.00 6.69
C ILE A 655 -20.46 -8.78 5.78
N ILE A 656 -19.48 -8.80 4.88
CA ILE A 656 -19.21 -7.66 4.00
C ILE A 656 -20.41 -7.34 3.11
N GLY A 657 -21.14 -8.35 2.63
CA GLY A 657 -22.37 -8.14 1.86
C GLY A 657 -23.47 -7.40 2.65
N LEU A 658 -23.53 -7.57 3.98
CA LEU A 658 -24.44 -6.78 4.82
C LEU A 658 -23.92 -5.35 5.06
N LEU A 659 -22.61 -5.19 5.29
CA LEU A 659 -21.98 -3.89 5.50
C LEU A 659 -22.14 -3.01 4.25
N GLU A 660 -21.72 -3.48 3.08
CA GLU A 660 -21.85 -2.73 1.82
C GLU A 660 -23.31 -2.55 1.38
N GLY A 661 -24.17 -3.51 1.72
CA GLY A 661 -25.61 -3.37 1.57
C GLY A 661 -26.13 -2.11 2.28
N ALA A 662 -25.64 -1.86 3.49
CA ALA A 662 -25.99 -0.69 4.28
C ALA A 662 -25.24 0.58 3.83
N GLU A 663 -23.97 0.48 3.48
CA GLU A 663 -23.14 1.62 3.08
C GLU A 663 -23.57 2.20 1.74
N PHE A 664 -23.72 1.35 0.70
CA PHE A 664 -23.86 1.78 -0.68
C PHE A 664 -25.26 1.53 -1.28
N ASN A 665 -26.00 0.55 -0.75
CA ASN A 665 -27.25 0.07 -1.38
C ASN A 665 -28.53 0.43 -0.62
N GLY A 666 -28.40 1.23 0.45
CA GLY A 666 -29.55 1.70 1.24
C GLY A 666 -30.29 0.59 1.98
N GLN A 667 -29.67 -0.58 2.19
CA GLN A 667 -30.26 -1.74 2.86
C GLN A 667 -29.85 -1.76 4.34
N PRO A 668 -30.75 -1.43 5.28
CA PRO A 668 -30.39 -1.49 6.69
C PRO A 668 -30.08 -2.91 7.14
N ILE A 669 -29.12 -3.06 8.06
CA ILE A 669 -28.74 -4.37 8.59
C ILE A 669 -29.90 -5.00 9.37
N GLY A 670 -30.21 -6.26 9.06
CA GLY A 670 -31.13 -7.07 9.85
C GLY A 670 -30.48 -7.51 11.15
N VAL A 671 -31.04 -7.10 12.29
CA VAL A 671 -30.49 -7.35 13.63
C VAL A 671 -30.27 -8.85 13.93
N HIS A 672 -31.25 -9.71 13.63
CA HIS A 672 -31.12 -11.15 13.90
C HIS A 672 -30.04 -11.85 13.05
N PRO A 673 -30.00 -11.69 11.71
CA PRO A 673 -28.88 -12.19 10.91
C PRO A 673 -27.51 -11.67 11.37
N ALA A 674 -27.41 -10.39 11.73
CA ALA A 674 -26.16 -9.80 12.17
C ALA A 674 -25.62 -10.44 13.46
N HIS A 675 -26.45 -10.57 14.51
CA HIS A 675 -26.03 -11.26 15.74
C HIS A 675 -25.61 -12.71 15.49
N SER A 676 -26.30 -13.42 14.60
CA SER A 676 -25.92 -14.78 14.21
C SER A 676 -24.54 -14.84 13.58
N LEU A 677 -24.19 -13.87 12.72
CA LEU A 677 -22.87 -13.78 12.10
C LEU A 677 -21.80 -13.34 13.10
N ILE A 678 -22.10 -12.41 14.00
CA ILE A 678 -21.19 -11.98 15.08
C ILE A 678 -20.83 -13.17 15.97
N SER A 679 -21.83 -13.97 16.40
CA SER A 679 -21.57 -15.17 17.19
C SER A 679 -20.73 -16.20 16.44
N GLN A 680 -21.01 -16.46 15.16
CA GLN A 680 -20.20 -17.40 14.35
C GLN A 680 -18.76 -16.90 14.15
N ALA A 681 -18.56 -15.60 13.99
CA ALA A 681 -17.24 -15.01 13.87
C ALA A 681 -16.47 -15.09 15.20
N GLN A 682 -17.14 -14.88 16.34
CA GLN A 682 -16.53 -15.12 17.66
C GLN A 682 -16.17 -16.60 17.87
N GLU A 683 -17.05 -17.53 17.48
CA GLU A 683 -16.76 -18.97 17.54
C GLU A 683 -15.56 -19.35 16.65
N LEU A 684 -15.33 -18.67 15.53
CA LEU A 684 -14.14 -18.87 14.69
C LEU A 684 -12.87 -18.37 15.39
N LEU A 685 -12.95 -17.20 16.05
CA LEU A 685 -11.84 -16.65 16.84
C LEU A 685 -11.50 -17.57 18.03
N ASP A 686 -12.51 -18.07 18.73
CA ASP A 686 -12.32 -19.01 19.83
C ASP A 686 -11.63 -20.30 19.34
N GLN A 687 -12.02 -20.83 18.17
CA GLN A 687 -11.36 -22.01 17.58
C GLN A 687 -9.88 -21.80 17.26
N VAL A 688 -9.49 -20.66 16.69
CA VAL A 688 -8.06 -20.40 16.40
C VAL A 688 -7.28 -20.18 17.69
N ASN A 689 -7.87 -19.50 18.68
CA ASN A 689 -7.23 -19.27 19.98
C ASN A 689 -7.02 -20.58 20.75
N GLU A 690 -7.97 -21.52 20.69
CA GLU A 690 -7.82 -22.86 21.29
C GLU A 690 -6.76 -23.73 20.58
N LEU A 691 -6.50 -23.50 19.30
CA LEU A 691 -5.37 -24.11 18.59
C LEU A 691 -4.03 -23.46 18.92
N ASP A 692 -4.13 -22.20 19.33
CA ASP A 692 -3.10 -21.29 19.80
C ASP A 692 -2.34 -21.77 21.05
N ASP A 693 -3.15 -22.12 22.04
CA ASP A 693 -2.78 -22.48 23.41
C ASP A 693 -2.18 -23.89 23.53
#